data_AF-A0A7X6PTX7-F1
#
_entry.id   AF-A0A7X6PTX7-F1
#
_cell.length_a   1.000
_cell.length_b   1.000
_cell.length_c   1.000
_cell.angle_alpha   90.00
_cell.angle_beta   90.00
_cell.angle_gamma   90.00
#
_symmetry.space_group_name_H-M   'P 1'
#
loop_
_entity.id
_entity.type
_entity.pdbx_description
1 polymer ?
#
loop_
_entity_poly.entity_id
_entity_poly.type
_entity_poly.pdbx_seq_one_letter_code
_entity_poly.pdbx_strand_id
1 'polypeptide(L)'
;MSQYEKLGVFYLGTENRKIDGQEAADFMLLDSRDLVTHAMCVGMTGSGKTGLGICLLEEAAMDGIPAIVIDPKGDMGNLLLSFPELKGSDFEPWVHADEAEADGLTVSELAEKKAGIWRKGLADSMQDGDRIRAMRQNAEFVLYTPGGQFGRPLSLEGMFKSPSPAAMADPELFQEVVSTTATSLLHLVGITNVDPVTSREHVFLSTLIQKAWQDSQDVSISTLIHWISKPPIKTIGVMDIETYLPEKDRFALALRFNNLIASPAFAAFMDGEPFDIPSLLYTPEGKPKISILTLSHLADAERMFFVTLLLNRIVAWMRTEQGTSSLRALLYMDEVFGYFPPVANPPAKKPLLTLLKTARAYGLGIMLATQNPADIDYKGLSNVGTWFVGRLTTERDRMRLLEGMADESIEGISRSELGTLIAGLQQRQFVMRSVRGGEPVLFKTRFCMSYLAGPLTREQIKRLVANQKATFAPSRSFQPAPEPIATPVPVLPPAQEPVSHSEQATVTPQVASGVAVSYLPGMPGQLYKPALAGFLTVYYEDQKKGISHTEKVARLTPLSQGVVACDWNDQLELDISLDELESEPPANAHFSGLPADARTKTSFTAWQRALVDTVWRDSSLELRQHVKFGLISELDESDRDFISRVKMAAREKRDIELDEIEAKYEKKRLALEERIAKAEERVDRVKGQAKDSKLQTAISFGAAALGAVLGKSLISQSTVYKSATAAKSASRTQKSVGNIGRAEESQDRVEQQMTLLEADMKKDLQAVSDRYETAADDIVTTTVRPLKRDVVVKAFALVWLPQS
;
A
#
# COMPACT_ATOMS: atom_id res chain seq x y z
N MET A 1 -22.77 -10.43 7.84
CA MET A 1 -21.50 -10.90 7.25
C MET A 1 -21.59 -12.40 7.02
N SER A 2 -21.13 -12.89 5.87
CA SER A 2 -21.20 -14.29 5.47
C SER A 2 -20.28 -15.18 6.32
N GLN A 3 -20.30 -16.50 6.10
CA GLN A 3 -19.55 -17.47 6.93
C GLN A 3 -18.03 -17.37 6.80
N TYR A 4 -17.51 -16.72 5.75
CA TYR A 4 -16.10 -16.72 5.37
C TYR A 4 -15.41 -15.35 5.50
N GLU A 5 -16.13 -14.28 5.82
CA GLU A 5 -15.53 -12.95 6.07
C GLU A 5 -14.81 -12.97 7.42
N LYS A 6 -13.57 -13.45 7.39
CA LYS A 6 -12.63 -13.43 8.50
C LYS A 6 -11.52 -12.44 8.14
N LEU A 7 -11.21 -11.51 9.04
CA LEU A 7 -10.12 -10.58 8.83
C LEU A 7 -8.81 -11.31 8.54
N GLY A 8 -8.05 -10.82 7.56
CA GLY A 8 -6.78 -11.41 7.15
C GLY A 8 -6.89 -12.67 6.31
N VAL A 9 -8.08 -13.10 5.88
CA VAL A 9 -8.29 -14.30 5.05
C VAL A 9 -9.05 -13.94 3.77
N PHE A 10 -8.56 -14.41 2.63
CA PHE A 10 -9.09 -14.10 1.30
C PHE A 10 -9.96 -15.25 0.79
N TYR A 11 -11.23 -14.95 0.49
CA TYR A 11 -12.14 -15.91 -0.13
C TYR A 11 -11.88 -16.00 -1.65
N LEU A 12 -11.28 -17.10 -2.10
CA LEU A 12 -10.89 -17.28 -3.50
C LEU A 12 -11.85 -18.17 -4.30
N GLY A 13 -12.72 -18.94 -3.66
CA GLY A 13 -13.58 -19.89 -4.36
C GLY A 13 -13.96 -21.11 -3.54
N THR A 14 -14.18 -22.23 -4.22
CA THR A 14 -14.58 -23.49 -3.57
C THR A 14 -13.49 -24.54 -3.72
N GLU A 15 -13.09 -25.13 -2.60
CA GLU A 15 -12.15 -26.24 -2.53
C GLU A 15 -12.81 -27.53 -3.09
N ASN A 16 -12.06 -28.29 -3.88
CA ASN A 16 -12.39 -29.65 -4.29
C ASN A 16 -11.37 -30.61 -3.65
N ARG A 17 -11.69 -31.13 -2.46
CA ARG A 17 -10.76 -31.97 -1.66
C ARG A 17 -10.37 -33.31 -2.31
N LYS A 18 -11.12 -33.80 -3.29
CA LYS A 18 -10.74 -34.98 -4.08
C LYS A 18 -10.57 -34.63 -5.55
N ILE A 19 -9.54 -35.20 -6.17
CA ILE A 19 -9.20 -35.07 -7.60
C ILE A 19 -10.38 -35.50 -8.51
N ASP A 20 -11.31 -36.30 -8.01
CA ASP A 20 -12.51 -36.79 -8.71
C ASP A 20 -13.75 -35.85 -8.62
N GLY A 21 -13.71 -34.81 -7.76
CA GLY A 21 -14.76 -33.80 -7.63
C GLY A 21 -16.07 -34.24 -6.95
N GLN A 22 -16.09 -35.30 -6.14
CA GLN A 22 -17.35 -35.88 -5.61
C GLN A 22 -17.77 -35.50 -4.18
N GLU A 23 -16.98 -34.74 -3.41
CA GLU A 23 -17.34 -34.36 -2.03
C GLU A 23 -17.71 -32.87 -1.87
N ALA A 24 -18.38 -32.56 -0.75
CA ALA A 24 -18.94 -31.25 -0.44
C ALA A 24 -17.88 -30.13 -0.52
N ALA A 25 -18.20 -29.11 -1.31
CA ALA A 25 -17.34 -27.96 -1.56
C ALA A 25 -17.18 -27.11 -0.28
N ASP A 26 -15.97 -27.08 0.28
CA ASP A 26 -15.61 -26.13 1.34
C ASP A 26 -15.12 -24.81 0.73
N PHE A 27 -15.03 -23.74 1.53
CA PHE A 27 -14.50 -22.47 1.06
C PHE A 27 -12.98 -22.54 0.86
N MET A 28 -12.51 -22.12 -0.31
CA MET A 28 -11.10 -21.85 -0.55
C MET A 28 -10.72 -20.52 0.10
N LEU A 29 -10.03 -20.62 1.23
CA LEU A 29 -9.59 -19.50 2.06
C LEU A 29 -8.07 -19.42 2.05
N LEU A 30 -7.53 -18.27 1.67
CA LEU A 30 -6.08 -18.00 1.69
C LEU A 30 -5.76 -17.03 2.83
N ASP A 31 -4.85 -17.39 3.74
CA ASP A 31 -4.29 -16.42 4.68
C ASP A 31 -3.52 -15.34 3.92
N SER A 32 -3.92 -14.08 4.07
CA SER A 32 -3.30 -12.92 3.42
C SER A 32 -1.78 -12.83 3.70
N ARG A 33 -1.32 -13.33 4.85
CA ARG A 33 0.09 -13.36 5.23
C ARG A 33 0.91 -14.29 4.33
N ASP A 34 0.30 -15.27 3.66
CA ASP A 34 0.99 -16.12 2.67
C ASP A 34 1.51 -15.28 1.50
N LEU A 35 0.84 -14.17 1.17
CA LEU A 35 1.26 -13.25 0.11
C LEU A 35 2.48 -12.41 0.50
N VAL A 36 2.85 -12.33 1.78
CA VAL A 36 4.12 -11.71 2.23
C VAL A 36 5.32 -12.49 1.69
N THR A 37 5.13 -13.78 1.40
CA THR A 37 6.11 -14.62 0.69
C THR A 37 5.97 -14.58 -0.83
N HIS A 38 5.22 -13.62 -1.36
CA HIS A 38 4.94 -13.45 -2.77
C HIS A 38 4.10 -14.60 -3.37
N ALA A 39 3.47 -14.32 -4.50
CA ALA A 39 2.64 -15.25 -5.23
C ALA A 39 2.94 -15.22 -6.74
N MET A 40 2.82 -16.37 -7.38
CA MET A 40 2.90 -16.51 -8.84
C MET A 40 1.63 -17.18 -9.36
N CYS A 41 1.00 -16.57 -10.35
CA CYS A 41 -0.14 -17.13 -11.05
C CYS A 41 0.23 -17.45 -12.50
N VAL A 42 0.16 -18.73 -12.84
CA VAL A 42 0.58 -19.25 -14.15
C VAL A 42 -0.60 -19.93 -14.82
N GLY A 43 -0.88 -19.58 -16.07
CA GLY A 43 -1.90 -20.28 -16.85
C GLY A 43 -2.02 -19.71 -18.25
N MET A 44 -2.35 -20.54 -19.23
CA MET A 44 -2.54 -20.09 -20.61
C MET A 44 -3.69 -19.08 -20.74
N THR A 45 -3.77 -18.38 -21.88
CA THR A 45 -4.92 -17.52 -22.19
C THR A 45 -6.24 -18.29 -22.04
N GLY A 46 -7.22 -17.68 -21.36
CA GLY A 46 -8.52 -18.29 -21.09
C GLY A 46 -8.58 -19.21 -19.87
N SER A 47 -7.46 -19.55 -19.22
CA SER A 47 -7.42 -20.38 -18.00
C SER A 47 -8.18 -19.80 -16.79
N GLY A 48 -8.43 -18.50 -16.79
CA GLY A 48 -9.10 -17.78 -15.68
C GLY A 48 -8.15 -16.91 -14.84
N LYS A 49 -6.87 -16.82 -15.23
CA LYS A 49 -5.80 -16.11 -14.50
C LYS A 49 -6.17 -14.67 -14.11
N THR A 50 -6.71 -13.90 -15.06
CA THR A 50 -7.18 -12.52 -14.85
C THR A 50 -8.32 -12.48 -13.82
N GLY A 51 -9.27 -13.42 -13.89
CA GLY A 51 -10.36 -13.51 -12.91
C GLY A 51 -9.86 -13.85 -11.51
N LEU A 52 -8.88 -14.75 -11.37
CA LEU A 52 -8.25 -15.04 -10.07
C LEU A 52 -7.50 -13.83 -9.51
N GLY A 53 -6.74 -13.11 -10.34
CA GLY A 53 -6.07 -11.87 -9.94
C GLY A 53 -7.06 -10.80 -9.46
N ILE A 54 -8.17 -10.62 -10.17
CA ILE A 54 -9.25 -9.72 -9.77
C ILE A 54 -9.89 -10.18 -8.46
N CYS A 55 -10.18 -11.47 -8.28
CA CYS A 55 -10.71 -11.97 -7.01
C CYS A 55 -9.76 -11.65 -5.85
N LEU A 56 -8.45 -11.86 -6.03
CA LEU A 56 -7.47 -11.57 -4.98
C LEU A 56 -7.40 -10.08 -4.64
N LEU A 57 -7.44 -9.19 -5.65
CA LEU A 57 -7.45 -7.74 -5.45
C LEU A 57 -8.75 -7.24 -4.81
N GLU A 58 -9.88 -7.89 -5.12
CA GLU A 58 -11.16 -7.67 -4.45
C GLU A 58 -11.11 -8.07 -2.97
N GLU A 59 -10.48 -9.21 -2.64
CA GLU A 59 -10.28 -9.63 -1.24
C GLU A 59 -9.30 -8.72 -0.49
N ALA A 60 -8.24 -8.26 -1.16
CA ALA A 60 -7.35 -7.23 -0.60
C ALA A 60 -8.12 -5.95 -0.27
N ALA A 61 -8.99 -5.49 -1.16
CA ALA A 61 -9.86 -4.35 -0.91
C ALA A 61 -10.85 -4.60 0.25
N MET A 62 -11.42 -5.80 0.35
CA MET A 62 -12.29 -6.19 1.47
C MET A 62 -11.56 -6.11 2.81
N ASP A 63 -10.31 -6.57 2.91
CA ASP A 63 -9.49 -6.49 4.14
C ASP A 63 -8.76 -5.13 4.31
N GLY A 64 -9.03 -4.17 3.42
CA GLY A 64 -8.45 -2.83 3.42
C GLY A 64 -6.95 -2.80 3.09
N ILE A 65 -6.42 -3.83 2.46
CA ILE A 65 -5.02 -3.90 2.03
C ILE A 65 -4.87 -3.14 0.71
N PRO A 66 -4.06 -2.06 0.67
CA PRO A 66 -3.84 -1.32 -0.56
C PRO A 66 -3.02 -2.12 -1.57
N ALA A 67 -3.21 -1.82 -2.85
CA ALA A 67 -2.50 -2.46 -3.94
C ALA A 67 -2.11 -1.50 -5.05
N ILE A 68 -0.91 -1.70 -5.60
CA ILE A 68 -0.47 -1.12 -6.88
C ILE A 68 -0.54 -2.23 -7.93
N VAL A 69 -1.32 -2.00 -8.99
CA VAL A 69 -1.62 -2.98 -10.04
C VAL A 69 -1.00 -2.48 -11.36
N ILE A 70 0.01 -3.17 -11.86
CA ILE A 70 0.61 -2.92 -13.17
C ILE A 70 -0.18 -3.70 -14.22
N ASP A 71 -0.80 -3.00 -15.16
CA ASP A 71 -1.71 -3.57 -16.15
C ASP A 71 -1.27 -3.25 -17.59
N PRO A 72 -0.36 -4.04 -18.18
CA PRO A 72 0.10 -3.84 -19.55
C PRO A 72 -0.95 -4.25 -20.60
N LYS A 73 -1.96 -5.06 -20.23
CA LYS A 73 -2.98 -5.59 -21.17
C LYS A 73 -4.27 -4.77 -21.19
N GLY A 74 -4.57 -4.03 -20.13
CA GLY A 74 -5.76 -3.19 -20.00
C GLY A 74 -6.97 -3.89 -19.40
N ASP A 75 -6.80 -5.11 -18.87
CA ASP A 75 -7.88 -5.93 -18.30
C ASP A 75 -8.21 -5.58 -16.84
N MET A 76 -7.26 -5.00 -16.09
CA MET A 76 -7.43 -4.74 -14.65
C MET A 76 -8.30 -3.52 -14.38
N GLY A 77 -8.54 -2.68 -15.40
CA GLY A 77 -9.53 -1.61 -15.32
C GLY A 77 -10.94 -2.12 -14.99
N ASN A 78 -11.22 -3.40 -15.24
CA ASN A 78 -12.47 -4.07 -14.86
C ASN A 78 -12.78 -4.02 -13.36
N LEU A 79 -11.78 -3.85 -12.47
CA LEU A 79 -12.00 -3.66 -11.03
C LEU A 79 -12.88 -2.44 -10.71
N LEU A 80 -12.92 -1.45 -11.61
CA LEU A 80 -13.80 -0.29 -11.48
C LEU A 80 -15.25 -0.59 -11.91
N LEU A 81 -15.52 -1.74 -12.52
CA LEU A 81 -16.84 -2.15 -13.01
C LEU A 81 -17.57 -3.04 -12.00
N SER A 82 -17.65 -2.62 -10.74
CA SER A 82 -18.39 -3.35 -9.70
C SER A 82 -19.65 -2.59 -9.29
N PHE A 83 -20.80 -3.24 -9.43
CA PHE A 83 -22.14 -2.64 -9.36
C PHE A 83 -22.96 -3.27 -8.23
N PRO A 84 -23.13 -2.61 -7.07
CA PRO A 84 -23.87 -3.18 -5.95
C PRO A 84 -25.32 -3.55 -6.28
N GLU A 85 -25.98 -2.76 -7.12
CA GLU A 85 -27.40 -2.97 -7.44
C GLU A 85 -27.64 -4.01 -8.54
N LEU A 86 -26.57 -4.40 -9.28
CA LEU A 86 -26.59 -5.40 -10.35
C LEU A 86 -27.73 -5.20 -11.38
N LYS A 87 -28.02 -3.93 -11.73
CA LYS A 87 -29.06 -3.57 -12.71
C LYS A 87 -28.48 -3.64 -14.12
N GLY A 88 -29.26 -4.08 -15.12
CA GLY A 88 -28.82 -4.09 -16.52
C GLY A 88 -28.26 -2.75 -17.01
N SER A 89 -28.85 -1.64 -16.56
CA SER A 89 -28.38 -0.28 -16.87
C SER A 89 -26.94 0.01 -16.45
N ASP A 90 -26.43 -0.67 -15.42
CA ASP A 90 -25.06 -0.50 -14.94
C ASP A 90 -24.05 -1.19 -15.88
N PHE A 91 -24.47 -2.28 -16.54
CA PHE A 91 -23.67 -3.07 -17.49
C PHE A 91 -23.71 -2.50 -18.91
N GLU A 92 -24.79 -1.81 -19.27
CA GLU A 92 -25.06 -1.30 -20.63
C GLU A 92 -23.90 -0.48 -21.24
N PRO A 93 -23.20 0.40 -20.49
CA PRO A 93 -22.04 1.13 -21.02
C PRO A 93 -20.83 0.29 -21.40
N TRP A 94 -20.76 -0.96 -20.94
CA TRP A 94 -19.56 -1.80 -20.94
C TRP A 94 -19.72 -3.06 -21.78
N VAL A 95 -20.90 -3.30 -22.33
CA VAL A 95 -21.13 -4.36 -23.31
C VAL A 95 -20.84 -3.87 -24.72
N HIS A 96 -20.35 -4.75 -25.57
CA HIS A 96 -20.00 -4.42 -26.95
C HIS A 96 -21.21 -4.59 -27.89
N ALA A 97 -21.45 -3.62 -28.77
CA ALA A 97 -22.52 -3.70 -29.75
C ALA A 97 -22.36 -4.92 -30.67
N ASP A 98 -21.13 -5.23 -31.06
CA ASP A 98 -20.81 -6.40 -31.90
C ASP A 98 -21.18 -7.73 -31.21
N GLU A 99 -21.03 -7.81 -29.88
CA GLU A 99 -21.44 -8.99 -29.10
C GLU A 99 -22.98 -9.10 -29.08
N ALA A 100 -23.68 -7.97 -28.93
CA ALA A 100 -25.13 -7.95 -28.93
C ALA A 100 -25.68 -8.39 -30.30
N GLU A 101 -25.10 -7.90 -31.39
CA GLU A 101 -25.46 -8.29 -32.76
C GLU A 101 -25.20 -9.78 -33.01
N ALA A 102 -24.03 -10.31 -32.59
CA ALA A 102 -23.70 -11.72 -32.73
C ALA A 102 -24.67 -12.64 -31.96
N ASP A 103 -25.16 -12.21 -30.81
CA ASP A 103 -26.15 -12.91 -29.99
C ASP A 103 -27.61 -12.67 -30.46
N GLY A 104 -27.84 -11.80 -31.44
CA GLY A 104 -29.18 -11.41 -31.90
C GLY A 104 -29.99 -10.63 -30.87
N LEU A 105 -29.31 -9.86 -30.00
CA LEU A 105 -29.87 -9.08 -28.91
C LEU A 105 -29.63 -7.58 -29.13
N THR A 106 -30.45 -6.73 -28.53
CA THR A 106 -30.11 -5.31 -28.35
C THR A 106 -29.03 -5.15 -27.27
N VAL A 107 -28.33 -4.02 -27.26
CA VAL A 107 -27.31 -3.70 -26.23
C VAL A 107 -27.92 -3.74 -24.82
N SER A 108 -29.13 -3.22 -24.65
CA SER A 108 -29.82 -3.23 -23.36
C SER A 108 -30.26 -4.65 -22.93
N GLU A 109 -30.73 -5.49 -23.87
CA GLU A 109 -31.03 -6.90 -23.58
C GLU A 109 -29.78 -7.71 -23.23
N LEU A 110 -28.66 -7.47 -23.93
CA LEU A 110 -27.38 -8.08 -23.58
C LEU A 110 -26.93 -7.63 -22.19
N ALA A 111 -27.06 -6.35 -21.86
CA ALA A 111 -26.69 -5.82 -20.56
C ALA A 111 -27.52 -6.45 -19.42
N GLU A 112 -28.83 -6.60 -19.60
CA GLU A 112 -29.70 -7.28 -18.63
C GLU A 112 -29.36 -8.78 -18.52
N LYS A 113 -29.04 -9.44 -19.65
CA LYS A 113 -28.53 -10.83 -19.66
C LYS A 113 -27.22 -10.96 -18.86
N LYS A 114 -26.26 -10.05 -19.05
CA LYS A 114 -25.00 -10.02 -18.29
C LYS A 114 -25.24 -9.76 -16.81
N ALA A 115 -26.12 -8.81 -16.46
CA ALA A 115 -26.51 -8.56 -15.09
C ALA A 115 -27.13 -9.81 -14.42
N GLY A 116 -27.98 -10.54 -15.15
CA GLY A 116 -28.52 -11.83 -14.69
C GLY A 116 -27.47 -12.91 -14.45
N ILE A 117 -26.45 -13.01 -15.34
CA ILE A 117 -25.31 -13.91 -15.16
C ILE A 117 -24.52 -13.54 -13.90
N TRP A 118 -24.27 -12.26 -13.67
CA TRP A 118 -23.55 -11.79 -12.47
C TRP A 118 -24.35 -12.03 -11.19
N ARG A 119 -25.65 -11.72 -11.17
CA ARG A 119 -26.53 -12.02 -10.02
C ARG A 119 -26.49 -13.49 -9.65
N LYS A 120 -26.63 -14.37 -10.65
CA LYS A 120 -26.58 -15.82 -10.42
C LYS A 120 -25.19 -16.27 -9.97
N GLY A 121 -24.13 -15.84 -10.64
CA GLY A 121 -22.76 -16.23 -10.31
C GLY A 121 -22.31 -15.81 -8.91
N LEU A 122 -22.69 -14.61 -8.48
CA LEU A 122 -22.45 -14.15 -7.11
C LEU A 122 -23.22 -15.00 -6.10
N ALA A 123 -24.51 -15.24 -6.32
CA ALA A 123 -25.32 -16.09 -5.45
C ALA A 123 -24.77 -17.54 -5.37
N ASP A 124 -24.38 -18.13 -6.50
CA ASP A 124 -23.76 -19.46 -6.57
C ASP A 124 -22.41 -19.53 -5.83
N SER A 125 -21.75 -18.40 -5.62
CA SER A 125 -20.53 -18.27 -4.81
C SER A 125 -20.77 -17.59 -3.46
N MET A 126 -22.01 -17.60 -2.96
CA MET A 126 -22.40 -17.09 -1.64
C MET A 126 -22.12 -15.59 -1.42
N GLN A 127 -22.13 -14.80 -2.50
CA GLN A 127 -21.90 -13.36 -2.51
C GLN A 127 -23.17 -12.60 -2.95
N ASP A 128 -23.25 -11.32 -2.61
CA ASP A 128 -24.34 -10.43 -3.00
C ASP A 128 -23.85 -8.99 -3.25
N GLY A 129 -24.79 -8.11 -3.58
CA GLY A 129 -24.52 -6.69 -3.82
C GLY A 129 -24.05 -5.92 -2.59
N ASP A 130 -24.41 -6.36 -1.38
CA ASP A 130 -23.97 -5.73 -0.13
C ASP A 130 -22.47 -5.96 0.08
N ARG A 131 -21.94 -7.14 -0.30
CA ARG A 131 -20.49 -7.41 -0.32
C ARG A 131 -19.74 -6.45 -1.25
N ILE A 132 -20.29 -6.19 -2.44
CA ILE A 132 -19.71 -5.21 -3.39
C ILE A 132 -19.67 -3.82 -2.76
N ARG A 133 -20.74 -3.43 -2.06
CA ARG A 133 -20.84 -2.14 -1.38
C ARG A 133 -19.80 -2.02 -0.26
N ALA A 134 -19.63 -3.07 0.55
CA ALA A 134 -18.60 -3.12 1.59
C ALA A 134 -17.19 -2.98 1.01
N MET A 135 -16.87 -3.71 -0.07
CA MET A 135 -15.57 -3.61 -0.76
C MET A 135 -15.25 -2.16 -1.18
N ARG A 136 -16.23 -1.46 -1.78
CA ARG A 136 -16.09 -0.06 -2.21
C ARG A 136 -15.99 0.92 -1.03
N GLN A 137 -16.56 0.58 0.12
CA GLN A 137 -16.42 1.37 1.34
C GLN A 137 -15.03 1.19 1.96
N ASN A 138 -14.47 -0.02 1.93
CA ASN A 138 -13.18 -0.36 2.54
C ASN A 138 -11.98 0.17 1.76
N ALA A 139 -12.03 0.18 0.43
CA ALA A 139 -10.96 0.70 -0.42
C ALA A 139 -11.46 1.58 -1.58
N GLU A 140 -10.64 2.54 -1.99
CA GLU A 140 -10.88 3.33 -3.20
C GLU A 140 -10.23 2.63 -4.41
N PHE A 141 -10.94 2.57 -5.54
CA PHE A 141 -10.41 2.00 -6.78
C PHE A 141 -10.10 3.13 -7.75
N VAL A 142 -8.83 3.26 -8.14
CA VAL A 142 -8.36 4.37 -8.98
C VAL A 142 -7.65 3.82 -10.21
N LEU A 143 -7.94 4.37 -11.38
CA LEU A 143 -7.27 4.02 -12.62
C LEU A 143 -6.44 5.21 -13.10
N TYR A 144 -5.13 5.00 -13.20
CA TYR A 144 -4.16 5.96 -13.72
C TYR A 144 -3.70 5.59 -15.13
N THR A 145 -3.42 6.62 -15.93
CA THR A 145 -2.91 6.51 -17.30
C THR A 145 -1.56 7.23 -17.41
N PRO A 146 -0.44 6.63 -16.96
CA PRO A 146 0.89 7.24 -17.10
C PRO A 146 1.20 7.57 -18.55
N GLY A 147 1.69 8.78 -18.84
CA GLY A 147 1.97 9.22 -20.22
C GLY A 147 0.73 9.38 -21.11
N GLY A 148 -0.48 9.39 -20.54
CA GLY A 148 -1.74 9.57 -21.25
C GLY A 148 -2.67 10.53 -20.53
N GLN A 149 -3.36 11.38 -21.30
CA GLN A 149 -4.30 12.40 -20.77
C GLN A 149 -5.78 11.97 -20.79
N PHE A 150 -6.08 10.77 -21.28
CA PHE A 150 -7.46 10.27 -21.41
C PHE A 150 -8.02 9.62 -20.13
N GLY A 151 -7.20 9.48 -19.10
CA GLY A 151 -7.61 9.04 -17.77
C GLY A 151 -7.07 9.97 -16.69
N ARG A 152 -6.64 9.41 -15.55
CA ARG A 152 -5.98 10.16 -14.49
C ARG A 152 -4.46 10.14 -14.73
N PRO A 153 -3.85 11.23 -15.24
CA PRO A 153 -2.43 11.23 -15.55
C PRO A 153 -1.58 11.18 -14.27
N LEU A 154 -0.42 10.50 -14.35
CA LEU A 154 0.59 10.50 -13.31
C LEU A 154 1.81 11.29 -13.78
N SER A 155 2.11 12.35 -13.04
CA SER A 155 3.25 13.22 -13.26
C SER A 155 4.50 12.64 -12.61
N LEU A 156 5.56 12.54 -13.40
CA LEU A 156 6.89 12.19 -12.94
C LEU A 156 7.63 13.39 -12.32
N GLU A 157 7.03 14.58 -12.24
CA GLU A 157 7.70 15.78 -11.70
C GLU A 157 8.25 15.56 -10.29
N GLY A 158 7.53 14.80 -9.45
CA GLY A 158 7.99 14.44 -8.11
C GLY A 158 9.34 13.71 -8.07
N MET A 159 9.78 13.11 -9.19
CA MET A 159 11.07 12.41 -9.26
C MET A 159 12.27 13.34 -9.14
N PHE A 160 12.06 14.62 -9.42
CA PHE A 160 13.05 15.68 -9.50
C PHE A 160 13.23 16.46 -8.20
N LYS A 161 12.30 16.26 -7.25
CA LYS A 161 12.31 16.95 -5.98
C LYS A 161 13.38 16.39 -5.05
N SER A 162 13.97 17.27 -4.25
CA SER A 162 14.90 16.87 -3.20
C SER A 162 14.20 15.95 -2.18
N PRO A 163 14.87 14.89 -1.70
CA PRO A 163 14.34 14.05 -0.62
C PRO A 163 14.08 14.84 0.67
N SER A 164 13.34 14.24 1.61
CA SER A 164 13.11 14.86 2.91
C SER A 164 14.43 15.11 3.67
N PRO A 165 14.49 16.09 4.58
CA PRO A 165 15.67 16.34 5.40
C PRO A 165 16.16 15.10 6.17
N ALA A 166 15.23 14.25 6.64
CA ALA A 166 15.56 12.99 7.29
C ALA A 166 16.24 12.00 6.32
N ALA A 167 15.73 11.87 5.09
CA ALA A 167 16.33 11.01 4.07
C ALA A 167 17.70 11.53 3.59
N MET A 168 17.90 12.86 3.57
CA MET A 168 19.20 13.46 3.27
C MET A 168 20.21 13.30 4.42
N ALA A 169 19.75 13.18 5.66
CA ALA A 169 20.61 12.99 6.83
C ALA A 169 21.18 11.56 6.93
N ASP A 170 20.56 10.58 6.29
CA ASP A 170 21.05 9.20 6.16
C ASP A 170 21.91 9.08 4.88
N PRO A 171 23.25 8.93 4.99
CA PRO A 171 24.12 8.88 3.83
C PRO A 171 23.86 7.69 2.90
N GLU A 172 23.45 6.54 3.44
CA GLU A 172 23.20 5.33 2.64
C GLU A 172 21.91 5.49 1.84
N LEU A 173 20.84 5.92 2.51
CA LEU A 173 19.54 6.18 1.87
C LEU A 173 19.66 7.31 0.83
N PHE A 174 20.34 8.39 1.17
CA PHE A 174 20.54 9.51 0.24
C PHE A 174 21.28 9.08 -1.03
N GLN A 175 22.39 8.35 -0.89
CA GLN A 175 23.16 7.85 -2.03
C GLN A 175 22.34 6.88 -2.89
N GLU A 176 21.51 6.04 -2.27
CA GLU A 176 20.61 5.12 -2.98
C GLU A 176 19.56 5.87 -3.79
N VAL A 177 18.91 6.89 -3.22
CA VAL A 177 17.90 7.70 -3.92
C VAL A 177 18.52 8.46 -5.10
N VAL A 178 19.70 9.04 -4.92
CA VAL A 178 20.46 9.69 -6.01
C VAL A 178 20.78 8.68 -7.12
N SER A 179 21.39 7.56 -6.76
CA SER A 179 21.81 6.52 -7.70
C SER A 179 20.63 5.97 -8.51
N THR A 180 19.52 5.70 -7.83
CA THR A 180 18.28 5.19 -8.44
C THR A 180 17.65 6.20 -9.39
N THR A 181 17.69 7.49 -9.02
CA THR A 181 17.18 8.58 -9.86
C THR A 181 18.04 8.73 -11.11
N ALA A 182 19.37 8.72 -10.99
CA ALA A 182 20.29 8.77 -12.12
C ALA A 182 20.12 7.58 -13.08
N THR A 183 20.02 6.35 -12.56
CA THR A 183 19.75 5.16 -13.37
C THR A 183 18.43 5.29 -14.14
N SER A 184 17.37 5.76 -13.48
CA SER A 184 16.07 5.92 -14.11
C SER A 184 16.10 6.94 -15.24
N LEU A 185 16.80 8.07 -15.05
CA LEU A 185 16.97 9.10 -16.07
C LEU A 185 17.84 8.65 -17.26
N LEU A 186 18.86 7.84 -17.04
CA LEU A 186 19.68 7.30 -18.14
C LEU A 186 18.92 6.28 -18.98
N HIS A 187 18.14 5.40 -18.33
CA HIS A 187 17.25 4.48 -19.04
C HIS A 187 16.25 5.23 -19.91
N LEU A 188 15.71 6.35 -19.42
CA LEU A 188 14.76 7.20 -20.12
C LEU A 188 15.31 7.78 -21.43
N VAL A 189 16.58 8.14 -21.47
CA VAL A 189 17.26 8.64 -22.68
C VAL A 189 17.87 7.54 -23.56
N GLY A 190 17.49 6.29 -23.30
CA GLY A 190 17.85 5.10 -24.09
C GLY A 190 19.23 4.53 -23.79
N ILE A 191 19.83 4.86 -22.64
CA ILE A 191 21.09 4.26 -22.18
C ILE A 191 20.72 3.14 -21.20
N THR A 192 20.78 1.87 -21.63
CA THR A 192 20.20 0.73 -20.90
C THR A 192 21.20 -0.12 -20.13
N ASN A 193 22.49 -0.08 -20.48
CA ASN A 193 23.55 -0.82 -19.78
C ASN A 193 24.22 0.09 -18.73
N VAL A 194 23.43 0.49 -17.74
CA VAL A 194 23.86 1.44 -16.71
C VAL A 194 24.28 0.68 -15.46
N ASP A 195 25.58 0.69 -15.18
CA ASP A 195 26.15 0.20 -13.93
C ASP A 195 26.50 1.41 -13.04
N PRO A 196 25.95 1.50 -11.81
CA PRO A 196 26.14 2.66 -10.94
C PRO A 196 27.60 2.99 -10.57
N VAL A 197 28.53 2.06 -10.77
CA VAL A 197 29.93 2.22 -10.38
C VAL A 197 30.81 2.48 -11.60
N THR A 198 30.52 1.85 -12.73
CA THR A 198 31.41 1.85 -13.91
C THR A 198 30.91 2.72 -15.06
N SER A 199 29.62 3.04 -15.12
CA SER A 199 29.08 3.91 -16.17
C SER A 199 29.42 5.38 -15.90
N ARG A 200 30.20 5.99 -16.81
CA ARG A 200 30.66 7.39 -16.69
C ARG A 200 29.49 8.37 -16.63
N GLU A 201 28.47 8.15 -17.46
CA GLU A 201 27.26 8.96 -17.52
C GLU A 201 26.47 8.89 -16.20
N HIS A 202 26.47 7.73 -15.54
CA HIS A 202 25.77 7.52 -14.27
C HIS A 202 26.45 8.24 -13.12
N VAL A 203 27.76 8.04 -12.96
CA VAL A 203 28.53 8.70 -11.91
C VAL A 203 28.46 10.22 -12.08
N PHE A 204 28.56 10.71 -13.32
CA PHE A 204 28.41 12.13 -13.62
C PHE A 204 27.02 12.66 -13.24
N LEU A 205 25.95 12.01 -13.71
CA LEU A 205 24.59 12.47 -13.44
C LEU A 205 24.24 12.38 -11.94
N SER A 206 24.67 11.31 -11.27
CA SER A 206 24.52 11.16 -9.82
C SER A 206 25.20 12.28 -9.05
N THR A 207 26.41 12.68 -9.46
CA THR A 207 27.16 13.78 -8.83
C THR A 207 26.42 15.11 -8.99
N LEU A 208 25.83 15.37 -10.17
CA LEU A 208 25.04 16.58 -10.41
C LEU A 208 23.76 16.61 -9.55
N ILE A 209 23.02 15.50 -9.50
CA ILE A 209 21.80 15.39 -8.69
C ILE A 209 22.12 15.55 -7.21
N GLN A 210 23.16 14.86 -6.73
CA GLN A 210 23.62 14.96 -5.35
C GLN A 210 23.94 16.40 -4.96
N LYS A 211 24.68 17.11 -5.82
CA LYS A 211 25.02 18.51 -5.59
C LYS A 211 23.78 19.40 -5.50
N ALA A 212 22.83 19.27 -6.44
CA ALA A 212 21.62 20.07 -6.43
C ALA A 212 20.83 19.89 -5.12
N TRP A 213 20.61 18.64 -4.71
CA TRP A 213 19.85 18.34 -3.50
C TRP A 213 20.57 18.77 -2.22
N GLN A 214 21.90 18.64 -2.16
CA GLN A 214 22.71 19.19 -1.05
C GLN A 214 22.63 20.72 -0.95
N ASP A 215 22.53 21.40 -2.10
CA ASP A 215 22.32 22.85 -2.18
C ASP A 215 20.83 23.23 -1.95
N SER A 216 19.98 22.29 -1.53
CA SER A 216 18.52 22.46 -1.34
C SER A 216 17.78 22.94 -2.59
N GLN A 217 18.25 22.51 -3.77
CA GLN A 217 17.65 22.83 -5.07
C GLN A 217 17.02 21.59 -5.70
N ASP A 218 15.76 21.72 -6.12
CA ASP A 218 15.10 20.70 -6.96
C ASP A 218 15.75 20.63 -8.35
N VAL A 219 15.74 19.43 -8.94
CA VAL A 219 16.46 19.13 -10.18
C VAL A 219 15.50 19.05 -11.35
N SER A 220 15.29 20.11 -12.14
CA SER A 220 14.50 19.96 -13.38
C SER A 220 15.33 19.34 -14.52
N ILE A 221 14.68 18.72 -15.51
CA ILE A 221 15.39 18.24 -16.72
C ILE A 221 16.04 19.41 -17.47
N SER A 222 15.41 20.58 -17.49
CA SER A 222 16.00 21.80 -18.06
C SER A 222 17.29 22.22 -17.34
N THR A 223 17.28 22.17 -16.01
CA THR A 223 18.47 22.40 -15.17
C THR A 223 19.55 21.35 -15.47
N LEU A 224 19.17 20.07 -15.59
CA LEU A 224 20.10 19.00 -15.95
C LEU A 224 20.71 19.19 -17.34
N ILE A 225 19.93 19.57 -18.36
CA ILE A 225 20.48 19.84 -19.71
C ILE A 225 21.51 20.97 -19.65
N HIS A 226 21.20 22.04 -18.91
CA HIS A 226 22.12 23.14 -18.69
C HIS A 226 23.39 22.68 -17.98
N TRP A 227 23.27 21.93 -16.89
CA TRP A 227 24.39 21.44 -16.08
C TRP A 227 25.20 20.34 -16.77
N ILE A 228 24.60 19.50 -17.60
CA ILE A 228 25.33 18.54 -18.42
C ILE A 228 26.22 19.30 -19.41
N SER A 229 25.68 20.35 -20.04
CA SER A 229 26.43 21.16 -21.00
C SER A 229 27.50 22.02 -20.32
N LYS A 230 27.17 22.62 -19.16
CA LYS A 230 28.03 23.50 -18.37
C LYS A 230 27.99 23.08 -16.89
N PRO A 231 28.82 22.10 -16.50
CA PRO A 231 28.74 21.51 -15.16
C PRO A 231 29.13 22.49 -14.05
N PRO A 232 28.37 22.55 -12.94
CA PRO A 232 28.74 23.33 -11.75
C PRO A 232 29.84 22.66 -10.91
N ILE A 233 30.51 21.65 -11.48
CA ILE A 233 31.59 20.86 -10.86
C ILE A 233 32.82 20.88 -11.78
N LYS A 234 34.01 20.90 -11.18
CA LYS A 234 35.29 20.89 -11.93
C LYS A 234 35.89 19.49 -12.07
N THR A 235 35.62 18.62 -11.11
CA THR A 235 36.20 17.28 -11.03
C THR A 235 35.13 16.24 -10.68
N ILE A 236 35.39 14.99 -11.06
CA ILE A 236 34.64 13.81 -10.60
C ILE A 236 35.64 12.91 -9.89
N GLY A 237 35.47 12.77 -8.58
CA GLY A 237 36.54 12.27 -7.71
C GLY A 237 37.80 13.13 -7.87
N VAL A 238 38.90 12.51 -8.30
CA VAL A 238 40.20 13.17 -8.50
C VAL A 238 40.47 13.60 -9.94
N MET A 239 39.61 13.22 -10.89
CA MET A 239 39.82 13.50 -12.32
C MET A 239 39.13 14.78 -12.75
N ASP A 240 39.78 15.56 -13.62
CA ASP A 240 39.16 16.70 -14.30
C ASP A 240 38.00 16.25 -15.18
N ILE A 241 36.94 17.05 -15.21
CA ILE A 241 35.70 16.68 -15.93
C ILE A 241 35.91 16.49 -17.43
N GLU A 242 36.78 17.28 -18.08
CA GLU A 242 37.07 17.12 -19.51
C GLU A 242 37.83 15.83 -19.80
N THR A 243 38.57 15.31 -18.82
CA THR A 243 39.23 14.01 -18.93
C THR A 243 38.24 12.87 -18.70
N TYR A 244 37.33 13.02 -17.75
CA TYR A 244 36.39 11.96 -17.36
C TYR A 244 35.26 11.78 -18.39
N LEU A 245 34.58 12.88 -18.73
CA LEU A 245 33.49 12.93 -19.71
C LEU A 245 33.64 14.21 -20.54
N PRO A 246 34.35 14.14 -21.69
CA PRO A 246 34.65 15.29 -22.54
C PRO A 246 33.41 16.06 -23.00
N GLU A 247 33.56 17.35 -23.30
CA GLU A 247 32.48 18.22 -23.78
C GLU A 247 31.62 17.60 -24.91
N LYS A 248 32.24 16.90 -25.86
CA LYS A 248 31.53 16.22 -26.95
C LYS A 248 30.56 15.15 -26.45
N ASP A 249 30.98 14.34 -25.48
CA ASP A 249 30.16 13.27 -24.90
C ASP A 249 29.06 13.86 -24.01
N ARG A 250 29.38 14.91 -23.25
CA ARG A 250 28.37 15.68 -22.48
C ARG A 250 27.32 16.30 -23.40
N PHE A 251 27.74 16.92 -24.49
CA PHE A 251 26.82 17.50 -25.48
C PHE A 251 25.91 16.43 -26.09
N ALA A 252 26.45 15.24 -26.42
CA ALA A 252 25.65 14.13 -26.90
C ALA A 252 24.61 13.66 -25.86
N LEU A 253 24.98 13.62 -24.57
CA LEU A 253 24.05 13.30 -23.47
C LEU A 253 22.97 14.39 -23.32
N ALA A 254 23.34 15.67 -23.32
CA ALA A 254 22.42 16.80 -23.26
C ALA A 254 21.43 16.79 -24.43
N LEU A 255 21.89 16.47 -25.64
CA LEU A 255 21.03 16.35 -26.83
C LEU A 255 19.99 15.24 -26.65
N ARG A 256 20.33 14.11 -26.03
CA ARG A 256 19.37 13.04 -25.75
C ARG A 256 18.28 13.49 -24.76
N PHE A 257 18.67 14.17 -23.68
CA PHE A 257 17.70 14.77 -22.75
C PHE A 257 16.85 15.87 -23.41
N ASN A 258 17.42 16.68 -24.29
CA ASN A 258 16.67 17.67 -25.04
C ASN A 258 15.63 17.03 -25.97
N ASN A 259 16.01 15.97 -26.69
CA ASN A 259 15.09 15.22 -27.55
C ASN A 259 13.95 14.57 -26.75
N LEU A 260 14.23 14.16 -25.50
CA LEU A 260 13.22 13.67 -24.59
C LEU A 260 12.22 14.77 -24.19
N ILE A 261 12.66 15.96 -23.74
CA ILE A 261 11.74 17.06 -23.41
C ILE A 261 10.96 17.51 -24.64
N ALA A 262 11.61 17.54 -25.81
CA ALA A 262 10.96 17.90 -27.06
C ALA A 262 9.97 16.83 -27.56
N SER A 263 9.98 15.63 -26.98
CA SER A 263 9.04 14.56 -27.34
C SER A 263 7.65 14.84 -26.76
N PRO A 264 6.59 14.96 -27.59
CA PRO A 264 5.23 15.11 -27.11
C PRO A 264 4.78 13.97 -26.19
N ALA A 265 5.30 12.76 -26.41
CA ALA A 265 4.99 11.59 -25.59
C ALA A 265 5.52 11.74 -24.15
N PHE A 266 6.71 12.34 -23.99
CA PHE A 266 7.28 12.57 -22.68
C PHE A 266 6.65 13.76 -21.95
N ALA A 267 6.25 14.81 -22.67
CA ALA A 267 5.52 15.94 -22.07
C ALA A 267 4.27 15.47 -21.30
N ALA A 268 3.57 14.44 -21.81
CA ALA A 268 2.42 13.85 -21.13
C ALA A 268 2.74 13.14 -19.80
N PHE A 269 4.01 12.80 -19.54
CA PHE A 269 4.46 12.28 -18.25
C PHE A 269 4.79 13.37 -17.23
N MET A 270 4.84 14.64 -17.63
CA MET A 270 5.11 15.75 -16.70
C MET A 270 3.81 16.36 -16.14
N ASP A 271 2.68 16.13 -16.81
CA ASP A 271 1.36 16.59 -16.36
C ASP A 271 0.68 15.54 -15.48
N GLY A 272 -0.06 15.99 -14.47
CA GLY A 272 -0.94 15.14 -13.66
C GLY A 272 -0.56 15.07 -12.19
N GLU A 273 -1.05 14.03 -11.52
CA GLU A 273 -0.84 13.87 -10.08
C GLU A 273 0.58 13.40 -9.76
N PRO A 274 1.20 13.90 -8.68
CA PRO A 274 2.57 13.52 -8.32
C PRO A 274 2.72 12.01 -8.17
N PHE A 275 3.72 11.45 -8.83
CA PHE A 275 4.10 10.06 -8.70
C PHE A 275 4.82 9.80 -7.37
N ASP A 276 4.06 9.31 -6.40
CA ASP A 276 4.51 9.02 -5.04
C ASP A 276 3.88 7.70 -4.53
N ILE A 277 4.69 6.80 -3.94
CA ILE A 277 4.23 5.45 -3.56
C ILE A 277 3.16 5.49 -2.46
N PRO A 278 3.35 6.20 -1.33
CA PRO A 278 2.29 6.42 -0.35
C PRO A 278 0.97 6.93 -0.94
N SER A 279 1.04 7.87 -1.89
CA SER A 279 -0.15 8.43 -2.56
C SER A 279 -0.87 7.43 -3.47
N LEU A 280 -0.14 6.45 -4.03
CA LEU A 280 -0.72 5.33 -4.77
C LEU A 280 -1.33 4.27 -3.84
N LEU A 281 -0.85 4.14 -2.60
CA LEU A 281 -1.36 3.18 -1.63
C LEU A 281 -2.55 3.71 -0.83
N TYR A 282 -2.59 5.02 -0.54
CA TYR A 282 -3.61 5.60 0.33
C TYR A 282 -4.13 6.96 -0.17
N THR A 283 -5.35 7.31 0.23
CA THR A 283 -5.90 8.68 0.07
C THR A 283 -5.24 9.65 1.06
N PRO A 284 -5.37 10.97 0.88
CA PRO A 284 -4.95 11.94 1.89
C PRO A 284 -5.57 11.68 3.28
N GLU A 285 -6.78 11.12 3.32
CA GLU A 285 -7.49 10.73 4.55
C GLU A 285 -7.06 9.35 5.10
N GLY A 286 -6.08 8.68 4.47
CA GLY A 286 -5.60 7.37 4.92
C GLY A 286 -6.51 6.19 4.55
N LYS A 287 -7.41 6.35 3.58
CA LYS A 287 -8.20 5.23 3.03
C LYS A 287 -7.34 4.41 2.06
N PRO A 288 -7.31 3.07 2.16
CA PRO A 288 -6.56 2.21 1.23
C PRO A 288 -7.03 2.38 -0.23
N LYS A 289 -6.09 2.27 -1.16
CA LYS A 289 -6.34 2.33 -2.60
C LYS A 289 -5.96 1.03 -3.31
N ILE A 290 -6.76 0.65 -4.29
CA ILE A 290 -6.39 -0.26 -5.37
C ILE A 290 -6.08 0.62 -6.60
N SER A 291 -4.81 0.92 -6.78
CA SER A 291 -4.30 1.82 -7.83
C SER A 291 -3.90 1.03 -9.07
N ILE A 292 -4.69 1.13 -10.12
CA ILE A 292 -4.50 0.45 -11.40
C ILE A 292 -3.74 1.35 -12.36
N LEU A 293 -2.55 0.91 -12.77
CA LEU A 293 -1.67 1.59 -13.70
C LEU A 293 -1.81 0.91 -15.06
N THR A 294 -2.70 1.43 -15.91
CA THR A 294 -2.89 0.88 -17.25
C THR A 294 -1.79 1.38 -18.18
N LEU A 295 -1.10 0.45 -18.86
CA LEU A 295 0.04 0.74 -19.73
C LEU A 295 -0.16 0.24 -21.17
N SER A 296 -1.38 -0.17 -21.52
CA SER A 296 -1.73 -0.73 -22.83
C SER A 296 -1.59 0.29 -23.97
N HIS A 297 -1.67 1.59 -23.66
CA HIS A 297 -1.49 2.68 -24.63
C HIS A 297 -0.03 3.07 -24.87
N LEU A 298 0.89 2.65 -23.99
CA LEU A 298 2.32 2.98 -24.09
C LEU A 298 3.04 2.04 -25.04
N ALA A 299 4.02 2.57 -25.76
CA ALA A 299 4.95 1.75 -26.54
C ALA A 299 5.85 0.91 -25.61
N ASP A 300 6.41 -0.19 -26.11
CA ASP A 300 7.17 -1.14 -25.27
C ASP A 300 8.33 -0.49 -24.52
N ALA A 301 9.03 0.47 -25.14
CA ALA A 301 10.13 1.20 -24.50
C ALA A 301 9.65 2.10 -23.35
N GLU A 302 8.57 2.85 -23.56
CA GLU A 302 7.96 3.72 -22.55
C GLU A 302 7.39 2.90 -21.40
N ARG A 303 6.78 1.76 -21.72
CA ARG A 303 6.25 0.80 -20.75
C ARG A 303 7.36 0.20 -19.90
N MET A 304 8.46 -0.24 -20.51
CA MET A 304 9.63 -0.76 -19.79
C MET A 304 10.23 0.31 -18.88
N PHE A 305 10.35 1.54 -19.37
CA PHE A 305 10.81 2.68 -18.57
C PHE A 305 9.94 2.90 -17.34
N PHE A 306 8.63 3.06 -17.52
CA PHE A 306 7.71 3.36 -16.42
C PHE A 306 7.69 2.24 -15.37
N VAL A 307 7.65 0.97 -15.80
CA VAL A 307 7.71 -0.17 -14.88
C VAL A 307 9.02 -0.18 -14.10
N THR A 308 10.16 0.06 -14.76
CA THR A 308 11.47 0.10 -14.09
C THR A 308 11.53 1.20 -13.03
N LEU A 309 11.04 2.41 -13.38
CA LEU A 309 10.97 3.54 -12.45
C LEU A 309 10.08 3.21 -11.25
N LEU A 310 8.89 2.65 -11.48
CA LEU A 310 7.96 2.27 -10.43
C LEU A 310 8.58 1.26 -9.47
N LEU A 311 9.17 0.17 -9.98
CA LEU A 311 9.79 -0.85 -9.13
C LEU A 311 10.92 -0.27 -8.27
N ASN A 312 11.76 0.60 -8.86
CA ASN A 312 12.81 1.30 -8.14
C ASN A 312 12.26 2.21 -7.02
N ARG A 313 11.16 2.93 -7.27
CA ARG A 313 10.52 3.77 -6.25
C ARG A 313 9.87 2.94 -5.14
N ILE A 314 9.30 1.78 -5.47
CA ILE A 314 8.80 0.84 -4.48
C ILE A 314 9.95 0.29 -3.62
N VAL A 315 11.11 -0.03 -4.20
CA VAL A 315 12.30 -0.44 -3.43
C VAL A 315 12.72 0.65 -2.44
N ALA A 316 12.81 1.91 -2.90
CA ALA A 316 13.22 3.03 -2.06
C ALA A 316 12.21 3.27 -0.92
N TRP A 317 10.91 3.32 -1.22
CA TRP A 317 9.84 3.46 -0.23
C TRP A 317 9.86 2.31 0.78
N MET A 318 9.95 1.06 0.32
CA MET A 318 9.95 -0.11 1.19
C MET A 318 11.10 -0.08 2.22
N ARG A 319 12.25 0.51 1.90
CA ARG A 319 13.39 0.62 2.83
C ARG A 319 13.19 1.66 3.93
N THR A 320 12.31 2.64 3.74
CA THR A 320 11.97 3.63 4.78
C THR A 320 10.93 3.10 5.75
N GLU A 321 10.33 1.95 5.44
CA GLU A 321 9.27 1.35 6.22
C GLU A 321 9.79 0.47 7.37
N GLN A 322 9.03 0.40 8.47
CA GLN A 322 9.32 -0.54 9.54
C GLN A 322 9.00 -1.98 9.12
N GLY A 323 9.81 -2.94 9.58
CA GLY A 323 9.60 -4.36 9.31
C GLY A 323 8.30 -4.87 9.95
N THR A 324 7.62 -5.80 9.26
CA THR A 324 6.35 -6.37 9.72
C THR A 324 6.16 -7.80 9.16
N SER A 325 5.46 -8.65 9.91
CA SER A 325 5.03 -9.97 9.46
C SER A 325 3.63 -9.98 8.82
N SER A 326 2.88 -8.90 8.97
CA SER A 326 1.53 -8.74 8.41
C SER A 326 1.60 -8.21 6.98
N LEU A 327 0.57 -8.51 6.18
CA LEU A 327 0.49 -7.99 4.82
C LEU A 327 0.13 -6.49 4.84
N ARG A 328 1.06 -5.67 4.36
CA ARG A 328 0.93 -4.21 4.31
C ARG A 328 0.33 -3.72 3.02
N ALA A 329 0.84 -4.20 1.90
CA ALA A 329 0.45 -3.77 0.57
C ALA A 329 0.73 -4.89 -0.42
N LEU A 330 0.04 -4.83 -1.57
CA LEU A 330 0.29 -5.72 -2.70
C LEU A 330 0.84 -4.95 -3.89
N LEU A 331 1.91 -5.48 -4.48
CA LEU A 331 2.31 -5.15 -5.85
C LEU A 331 1.83 -6.27 -6.76
N TYR A 332 0.79 -6.01 -7.56
CA TYR A 332 0.27 -6.94 -8.54
C TYR A 332 0.77 -6.56 -9.94
N MET A 333 1.27 -7.54 -10.70
CA MET A 333 1.68 -7.33 -12.08
C MET A 333 0.99 -8.35 -12.99
N ASP A 334 0.07 -7.87 -13.83
CA ASP A 334 -0.46 -8.72 -14.90
C ASP A 334 0.58 -8.85 -16.01
N GLU A 335 0.82 -10.07 -16.45
CA GLU A 335 1.79 -10.40 -17.49
C GLU A 335 3.23 -9.88 -17.21
N VAL A 336 3.99 -10.66 -16.44
CA VAL A 336 5.41 -10.40 -16.16
C VAL A 336 6.34 -10.73 -17.34
N PHE A 337 5.82 -11.33 -18.42
CA PHE A 337 6.59 -11.64 -19.62
C PHE A 337 7.28 -10.38 -20.20
N GLY A 338 8.54 -10.54 -20.63
CA GLY A 338 9.39 -9.44 -21.11
C GLY A 338 10.11 -8.66 -20.00
N TYR A 339 9.60 -8.65 -18.77
CA TYR A 339 10.22 -7.99 -17.61
C TYR A 339 11.10 -8.92 -16.77
N PHE A 340 10.79 -10.23 -16.81
CA PHE A 340 11.51 -11.24 -16.05
C PHE A 340 11.95 -12.48 -16.88
N PRO A 341 12.63 -12.27 -18.03
CA PRO A 341 13.05 -13.37 -18.89
C PRO A 341 14.21 -14.18 -18.28
N PRO A 342 14.39 -15.46 -18.64
CA PRO A 342 15.42 -16.33 -18.05
C PRO A 342 16.86 -15.95 -18.45
N VAL A 343 17.07 -15.46 -19.67
CA VAL A 343 18.41 -15.19 -20.22
C VAL A 343 18.71 -13.69 -20.30
N ALA A 344 17.78 -12.89 -20.81
CA ALA A 344 17.96 -11.46 -20.92
C ALA A 344 17.89 -10.78 -19.55
N ASN A 345 18.49 -9.58 -19.45
CA ASN A 345 18.48 -8.79 -18.23
C ASN A 345 17.90 -7.39 -18.50
N PRO A 346 16.58 -7.28 -18.73
CA PRO A 346 15.95 -5.99 -18.94
C PRO A 346 16.06 -5.11 -17.68
N PRO A 347 15.98 -3.78 -17.81
CA PRO A 347 16.12 -2.85 -16.69
C PRO A 347 15.23 -3.14 -15.48
N ALA A 348 14.00 -3.61 -15.70
CA ALA A 348 13.05 -3.94 -14.64
C ALA A 348 13.42 -5.20 -13.83
N LYS A 349 14.26 -6.11 -14.37
CA LYS A 349 14.53 -7.42 -13.75
C LYS A 349 15.28 -7.29 -12.42
N LYS A 350 16.31 -6.44 -12.36
CA LYS A 350 17.12 -6.23 -11.15
C LYS A 350 16.29 -5.70 -9.97
N PRO A 351 15.52 -4.61 -10.08
CA PRO A 351 14.68 -4.16 -8.97
C PRO A 351 13.59 -5.16 -8.60
N LEU A 352 13.01 -5.87 -9.58
CA LEU A 352 12.04 -6.93 -9.28
C LEU A 352 12.66 -8.08 -8.47
N LEU A 353 13.90 -8.50 -8.80
CA LEU A 353 14.66 -9.48 -8.01
C LEU A 353 14.96 -8.98 -6.60
N THR A 354 15.28 -7.69 -6.45
CA THR A 354 15.49 -7.08 -5.12
C THR A 354 14.22 -7.17 -4.30
N LEU A 355 13.08 -6.74 -4.85
CA LEU A 355 11.78 -6.81 -4.18
C LEU A 355 11.43 -8.24 -3.78
N LEU A 356 11.53 -9.21 -4.68
CA LEU A 356 11.26 -10.63 -4.37
C LEU A 356 12.16 -11.22 -3.27
N LYS A 357 13.32 -10.62 -2.99
CA LYS A 357 14.24 -11.08 -1.93
C LYS A 357 14.01 -10.40 -0.59
N THR A 358 13.66 -9.12 -0.59
CA THR A 358 13.68 -8.28 0.62
C THR A 358 12.29 -7.79 1.05
N ALA A 359 11.31 -7.73 0.15
CA ALA A 359 9.98 -7.15 0.43
C ALA A 359 9.19 -7.90 1.50
N ARG A 360 9.44 -9.20 1.66
CA ARG A 360 8.89 -10.03 2.75
C ARG A 360 9.09 -9.39 4.12
N ALA A 361 10.25 -8.80 4.39
CA ALA A 361 10.57 -8.23 5.70
C ALA A 361 9.74 -6.99 6.05
N TYR A 362 9.18 -6.32 5.04
CA TYR A 362 8.43 -5.06 5.15
C TYR A 362 6.92 -5.24 4.91
N GLY A 363 6.45 -6.48 4.83
CA GLY A 363 5.04 -6.79 4.57
C GLY A 363 4.55 -6.46 3.16
N LEU A 364 5.45 -6.23 2.19
CA LEU A 364 5.07 -5.99 0.80
C LEU A 364 4.97 -7.34 0.05
N GLY A 365 3.75 -7.75 -0.24
CA GLY A 365 3.47 -8.92 -1.06
C GLY A 365 3.58 -8.60 -2.54
N ILE A 366 4.12 -9.53 -3.34
CA ILE A 366 4.27 -9.35 -4.79
C ILE A 366 3.52 -10.48 -5.46
N MET A 367 2.54 -10.14 -6.29
CA MET A 367 1.81 -11.12 -7.07
C MET A 367 2.13 -10.93 -8.55
N LEU A 368 2.79 -11.92 -9.13
CA LEU A 368 3.15 -11.95 -10.53
C LEU A 368 2.19 -12.87 -11.27
N ALA A 369 1.75 -12.46 -12.46
CA ALA A 369 0.93 -13.31 -13.32
C ALA A 369 1.57 -13.44 -14.70
N THR A 370 1.43 -14.60 -15.34
CA THR A 370 1.94 -14.82 -16.71
C THR A 370 1.03 -15.73 -17.52
N GLN A 371 0.89 -15.41 -18.81
CA GLN A 371 0.32 -16.33 -19.79
C GLN A 371 1.39 -17.13 -20.53
N ASN A 372 2.66 -16.77 -20.36
CA ASN A 372 3.83 -17.35 -21.03
C ASN A 372 4.77 -18.03 -20.02
N PRO A 373 4.38 -19.19 -19.45
CA PRO A 373 5.17 -19.90 -18.44
C PRO A 373 6.58 -20.28 -18.90
N ALA A 374 6.78 -20.65 -20.18
CA ALA A 374 8.09 -21.09 -20.65
C ALA A 374 9.18 -20.01 -20.54
N ASP A 375 8.83 -18.74 -20.67
CA ASP A 375 9.80 -17.66 -20.90
C ASP A 375 10.01 -16.76 -19.67
N ILE A 376 9.99 -17.39 -18.49
CA ILE A 376 10.20 -16.75 -17.20
C ILE A 376 11.41 -17.36 -16.47
N ASP A 377 12.12 -16.52 -15.74
CA ASP A 377 13.23 -16.93 -14.86
C ASP A 377 12.73 -17.60 -13.57
N TYR A 378 12.45 -18.89 -13.60
CA TYR A 378 12.04 -19.64 -12.40
C TYR A 378 13.07 -19.64 -11.28
N LYS A 379 14.37 -19.51 -11.58
CA LYS A 379 15.41 -19.43 -10.53
C LYS A 379 15.27 -18.13 -9.75
N GLY A 380 14.97 -17.04 -10.43
CA GLY A 380 14.64 -15.75 -9.82
C GLY A 380 13.37 -15.77 -8.97
N LEU A 381 12.45 -16.71 -9.23
CA LEU A 381 11.19 -16.92 -8.49
C LEU A 381 11.30 -17.88 -7.31
N SER A 382 12.50 -18.33 -6.94
CA SER A 382 12.72 -19.21 -5.79
C SER A 382 12.21 -18.66 -4.44
N ASN A 383 12.05 -17.33 -4.33
CA ASN A 383 11.49 -16.70 -3.13
C ASN A 383 9.96 -16.63 -3.14
N VAL A 384 9.29 -17.09 -4.20
CA VAL A 384 7.83 -17.11 -4.30
C VAL A 384 7.28 -18.30 -3.52
N GLY A 385 6.51 -17.98 -2.48
CA GLY A 385 5.94 -18.95 -1.57
C GLY A 385 4.60 -19.52 -2.00
N THR A 386 3.77 -18.74 -2.72
CA THR A 386 2.44 -19.18 -3.14
C THR A 386 2.36 -19.33 -4.65
N TRP A 387 1.90 -20.48 -5.13
CA TRP A 387 1.76 -20.78 -6.55
C TRP A 387 0.31 -21.11 -6.89
N PHE A 388 -0.26 -20.39 -7.85
CA PHE A 388 -1.56 -20.67 -8.46
C PHE A 388 -1.33 -21.17 -9.88
N VAL A 389 -1.55 -22.46 -10.10
CA VAL A 389 -1.33 -23.11 -11.39
C VAL A 389 -2.68 -23.39 -12.05
N GLY A 390 -2.99 -22.64 -13.09
CA GLY A 390 -4.13 -22.88 -13.97
C GLY A 390 -3.80 -23.86 -15.09
N ARG A 391 -4.77 -24.06 -15.98
CA ARG A 391 -4.62 -24.94 -17.15
C ARG A 391 -3.42 -24.57 -18.01
N LEU A 392 -2.63 -25.57 -18.42
CA LEU A 392 -1.48 -25.46 -19.32
C LEU A 392 -1.61 -26.42 -20.51
N THR A 393 -1.62 -25.89 -21.74
CA THR A 393 -1.75 -26.70 -22.96
C THR A 393 -0.49 -27.48 -23.31
N THR A 394 0.68 -26.83 -23.27
CA THR A 394 1.91 -27.45 -23.78
C THR A 394 2.62 -28.28 -22.70
N GLU A 395 3.19 -29.41 -23.10
CA GLU A 395 3.98 -30.26 -22.20
C GLU A 395 5.27 -29.57 -21.74
N ARG A 396 5.88 -28.79 -22.62
CA ARG A 396 7.07 -27.99 -22.32
C ARG A 396 6.81 -27.00 -21.18
N ASP A 397 5.68 -26.30 -21.20
CA ASP A 397 5.29 -25.34 -20.16
C ASP A 397 5.09 -26.04 -18.82
N ARG A 398 4.39 -27.18 -18.82
CA ARG A 398 4.19 -27.99 -17.62
C ARG A 398 5.52 -28.48 -17.06
N MET A 399 6.40 -29.03 -17.89
CA MET A 399 7.70 -29.52 -17.43
C MET A 399 8.54 -28.41 -16.82
N ARG A 400 8.66 -27.25 -17.49
CA ARG A 400 9.40 -26.10 -16.96
C ARG A 400 8.83 -25.58 -15.65
N LEU A 401 7.51 -25.46 -15.54
CA LEU A 401 6.85 -25.09 -14.30
C LEU A 401 7.18 -26.08 -13.18
N LEU A 402 7.05 -27.39 -13.44
CA LEU A 402 7.34 -28.43 -12.46
C LEU A 402 8.83 -28.47 -12.07
N GLU A 403 9.76 -28.12 -12.96
CA GLU A 403 11.18 -27.93 -12.63
C GLU A 403 11.39 -26.71 -11.74
N GLY A 404 10.71 -25.60 -12.04
CA GLY A 404 10.80 -24.35 -11.28
C GLY A 404 10.15 -24.42 -9.90
N MET A 405 9.15 -25.29 -9.72
CA MET A 405 8.48 -25.53 -8.44
C MET A 405 9.22 -26.54 -7.54
N ALA A 406 10.25 -27.24 -8.04
CA ALA A 406 10.85 -28.36 -7.31
C ALA A 406 11.72 -27.90 -6.12
N ASP A 407 11.12 -27.90 -4.93
CA ASP A 407 11.79 -28.31 -3.70
C ASP A 407 11.38 -29.77 -3.43
N GLU A 408 12.34 -30.61 -3.00
CA GLU A 408 12.18 -32.05 -2.77
C GLU A 408 11.17 -32.42 -1.67
N SER A 409 10.54 -31.43 -1.01
CA SER A 409 9.54 -31.56 0.05
C SER A 409 8.11 -31.34 -0.46
N ILE A 410 7.65 -32.12 -1.44
CA ILE A 410 6.21 -32.22 -1.72
C ILE A 410 5.63 -33.21 -0.72
N GLU A 411 4.96 -32.73 0.32
CA GLU A 411 4.14 -33.59 1.18
C GLU A 411 2.96 -34.14 0.35
N GLY A 412 2.87 -35.47 0.24
CA GLY A 412 1.67 -36.18 -0.23
C GLY A 412 1.51 -36.40 -1.74
N ILE A 413 2.17 -35.66 -2.64
CA ILE A 413 1.98 -35.78 -4.10
C ILE A 413 3.31 -35.91 -4.87
N SER A 414 3.41 -36.90 -5.76
CA SER A 414 4.54 -37.02 -6.69
C SER A 414 4.49 -35.96 -7.80
N ARG A 415 5.66 -35.62 -8.35
CA ARG A 415 5.76 -34.71 -9.51
C ARG A 415 4.91 -35.18 -10.71
N SER A 416 4.81 -36.49 -10.91
CA SER A 416 3.96 -37.11 -11.94
C SER A 416 2.47 -36.89 -11.68
N GLU A 417 2.01 -37.08 -10.44
CA GLU A 417 0.61 -36.87 -10.07
C GLU A 417 0.21 -35.40 -10.21
N LEU A 418 1.08 -34.47 -9.77
CA LEU A 418 0.88 -33.04 -9.96
C LEU A 418 0.81 -32.66 -11.45
N GLY A 419 1.68 -33.25 -12.28
CA GLY A 419 1.64 -33.06 -13.73
C GLY A 419 0.32 -33.51 -14.37
N THR A 420 -0.21 -34.66 -13.94
CA THR A 420 -1.51 -35.18 -14.39
C THR A 420 -2.66 -34.28 -13.92
N LEU A 421 -2.62 -33.82 -12.67
CA LEU A 421 -3.62 -32.91 -12.11
C LEU A 421 -3.67 -31.60 -12.92
N ILE A 422 -2.52 -30.98 -13.19
CA ILE A 422 -2.42 -29.73 -13.97
C ILE A 422 -2.93 -29.93 -15.41
N ALA A 423 -2.65 -31.09 -16.01
CA ALA A 423 -3.13 -31.42 -17.36
C ALA A 423 -4.66 -31.56 -17.43
N GLY A 424 -5.30 -32.01 -16.33
CA GLY A 424 -6.74 -32.19 -16.22
C GLY A 424 -7.54 -30.94 -15.85
N LEU A 425 -6.88 -29.81 -15.53
CA LEU A 425 -7.54 -28.59 -15.07
C LEU A 425 -8.52 -28.03 -16.12
N GLN A 426 -9.74 -27.75 -15.68
CA GLN A 426 -10.72 -27.03 -16.46
C GLN A 426 -10.53 -25.51 -16.36
N GLN A 427 -11.36 -24.76 -17.08
CA GLN A 427 -11.38 -23.31 -16.99
C GLN A 427 -11.74 -22.86 -15.56
N ARG A 428 -11.00 -21.88 -15.03
CA ARG A 428 -11.19 -21.33 -13.67
C ARG A 428 -10.91 -22.33 -12.54
N GLN A 429 -10.26 -23.45 -12.84
CA GLN A 429 -9.70 -24.35 -11.84
C GLN A 429 -8.20 -24.10 -11.71
N PHE A 430 -7.74 -24.13 -10.47
CA PHE A 430 -6.35 -23.89 -10.14
C PHE A 430 -5.89 -24.91 -9.10
N VAL A 431 -4.62 -25.29 -9.19
CA VAL A 431 -3.91 -25.92 -8.09
C VAL A 431 -3.18 -24.83 -7.33
N MET A 432 -3.47 -24.68 -6.04
CA MET A 432 -2.70 -23.83 -5.13
C MET A 432 -1.63 -24.66 -4.43
N ARG A 433 -0.44 -24.09 -4.28
CA ARG A 433 0.60 -24.59 -3.38
C ARG A 433 1.14 -23.42 -2.54
N SER A 434 1.31 -23.63 -1.24
CA SER A 434 1.96 -22.68 -0.33
C SER A 434 3.23 -23.31 0.25
N VAL A 435 4.28 -22.51 0.45
CA VAL A 435 5.52 -22.93 1.15
C VAL A 435 5.32 -23.12 2.65
N ARG A 436 4.20 -22.65 3.22
CA ARG A 436 3.88 -22.84 4.64
C ARG A 436 3.42 -24.26 4.98
N GLY A 437 3.35 -25.15 3.98
CA GLY A 437 3.03 -26.57 4.13
C GLY A 437 1.68 -26.94 3.52
N GLY A 438 1.32 -28.23 3.61
CA GLY A 438 0.05 -28.76 3.14
C GLY A 438 0.09 -29.36 1.72
N GLU A 439 -0.86 -30.26 1.45
CA GLU A 439 -1.03 -30.86 0.13
C GLU A 439 -1.50 -29.80 -0.88
N PRO A 440 -1.12 -29.94 -2.17
CA PRO A 440 -1.64 -29.07 -3.22
C PRO A 440 -3.18 -29.07 -3.24
N VAL A 441 -3.78 -27.87 -3.17
CA VAL A 441 -5.23 -27.71 -3.08
C VAL A 441 -5.80 -27.44 -4.47
N LEU A 442 -6.68 -28.31 -4.94
CA LEU A 442 -7.48 -28.05 -6.13
C LEU A 442 -8.68 -27.20 -5.74
N PHE A 443 -8.86 -26.06 -6.41
CA PHE A 443 -10.03 -25.22 -6.19
C PHE A 443 -10.56 -24.63 -7.48
N LYS A 444 -11.84 -24.24 -7.46
CA LYS A 444 -12.48 -23.46 -8.51
C LYS A 444 -12.68 -22.04 -8.02
N THR A 445 -12.31 -21.05 -8.82
CA THR A 445 -12.44 -19.64 -8.39
C THR A 445 -13.89 -19.26 -8.17
N ARG A 446 -14.14 -18.39 -7.18
CA ARG A 446 -15.44 -17.73 -7.02
C ARG A 446 -15.75 -16.85 -8.24
N PHE A 447 -16.99 -16.38 -8.30
CA PHE A 447 -17.37 -15.36 -9.26
C PHE A 447 -16.82 -13.99 -8.81
N CYS A 448 -16.29 -13.21 -9.74
CA CYS A 448 -15.77 -11.87 -9.44
C CYS A 448 -16.92 -10.92 -9.08
N MET A 449 -16.71 -10.04 -8.10
CA MET A 449 -17.62 -8.95 -7.78
C MET A 449 -17.65 -7.88 -8.88
N SER A 450 -16.53 -7.75 -9.58
CA SER A 450 -16.34 -6.86 -10.71
C SER A 450 -16.78 -7.52 -12.02
N TYR A 451 -17.38 -6.72 -12.90
CA TYR A 451 -17.74 -7.13 -14.25
C TYR A 451 -16.49 -7.23 -15.13
N LEU A 452 -16.32 -8.38 -15.79
CA LEU A 452 -15.17 -8.67 -16.64
C LEU A 452 -15.52 -8.33 -18.10
N ALA A 453 -15.44 -7.05 -18.46
CA ALA A 453 -15.72 -6.57 -19.81
C ALA A 453 -14.61 -6.91 -20.83
N GLY A 454 -13.42 -7.33 -20.34
CA GLY A 454 -12.20 -7.45 -21.15
C GLY A 454 -11.39 -6.16 -21.15
N PRO A 455 -10.46 -5.96 -22.10
CA PRO A 455 -9.64 -4.76 -22.18
C PRO A 455 -10.48 -3.52 -22.45
N LEU A 456 -10.36 -2.50 -21.60
CA LEU A 456 -11.15 -1.28 -21.74
C LEU A 456 -10.60 -0.37 -22.84
N THR A 457 -11.50 0.20 -23.63
CA THR A 457 -11.16 1.21 -24.64
C THR A 457 -10.83 2.57 -23.99
N ARG A 458 -10.12 3.45 -24.73
CA ARG A 458 -9.81 4.81 -24.24
C ARG A 458 -11.06 5.60 -23.85
N GLU A 459 -12.15 5.46 -24.60
CA GLU A 459 -13.40 6.16 -24.33
C GLU A 459 -14.12 5.61 -23.10
N GLN A 460 -14.05 4.29 -22.88
CA GLN A 460 -14.53 3.67 -21.64
C GLN A 460 -13.70 4.13 -20.43
N ILE A 461 -12.38 4.24 -20.56
CA ILE A 461 -11.50 4.76 -19.50
C ILE A 461 -11.84 6.22 -19.19
N LYS A 462 -12.01 7.09 -20.20
CA LYS A 462 -12.46 8.48 -19.99
C LYS A 462 -13.76 8.53 -19.20
N ARG A 463 -14.73 7.68 -19.56
CA ARG A 463 -16.03 7.61 -18.86
C ARG A 463 -15.88 7.15 -17.42
N LEU A 464 -15.02 6.18 -17.14
CA LEU A 464 -14.72 5.73 -15.78
C LEU A 464 -14.13 6.85 -14.93
N VAL A 465 -13.11 7.53 -15.45
CA VAL A 465 -12.40 8.58 -14.71
C VAL A 465 -13.27 9.83 -14.55
N ALA A 466 -14.10 10.19 -15.53
CA ALA A 466 -15.01 11.34 -15.40
C ALA A 466 -16.00 11.19 -14.24
N ASN A 467 -16.37 9.95 -13.89
CA ASN A 467 -17.24 9.66 -12.75
C ASN A 467 -16.49 9.63 -11.40
N GLN A 468 -15.16 9.59 -11.41
CA GLN A 468 -14.34 9.81 -10.23
C GLN A 468 -14.20 11.32 -10.06
N LYS A 469 -14.84 11.91 -9.04
CA LYS A 469 -14.67 13.34 -8.76
C LYS A 469 -13.17 13.65 -8.72
N ALA A 470 -12.69 14.49 -9.63
CA ALA A 470 -11.32 14.98 -9.60
C ALA A 470 -11.16 15.83 -8.33
N THR A 471 -10.60 15.24 -7.27
CA THR A 471 -10.26 15.96 -6.03
C THR A 471 -9.02 16.84 -6.20
N PHE A 472 -8.41 16.85 -7.39
CA PHE A 472 -7.31 17.74 -7.74
C PHE A 472 -7.82 18.92 -8.56
N ALA A 473 -7.79 20.11 -7.95
CA ALA A 473 -7.73 21.33 -8.72
C ALA A 473 -6.43 21.28 -9.55
N PRO A 474 -6.46 21.51 -10.87
CA PRO A 474 -5.24 21.59 -11.65
C PRO A 474 -4.35 22.65 -11.02
N SER A 475 -3.14 22.26 -10.61
CA SER A 475 -2.05 23.19 -10.39
C SER A 475 -1.97 24.05 -11.65
N ARG A 476 -2.13 25.36 -11.46
CA ARG A 476 -2.15 26.36 -12.54
C ARG A 476 -1.07 26.00 -13.56
N SER A 477 -1.48 25.79 -14.81
CA SER A 477 -0.55 25.84 -15.92
C SER A 477 0.33 27.07 -15.75
N PHE A 478 1.64 26.90 -15.87
CA PHE A 478 2.58 28.01 -15.99
C PHE A 478 2.16 28.83 -17.21
N GLN A 479 1.26 29.79 -17.01
CA GLN A 479 1.18 30.95 -17.87
C GLN A 479 2.45 31.74 -17.58
N PRO A 480 3.25 32.09 -18.60
CA PRO A 480 4.26 33.12 -18.42
C PRO A 480 3.55 34.32 -17.81
N ALA A 481 4.09 34.84 -16.71
CA ALA A 481 3.56 36.06 -16.10
C ALA A 481 3.35 37.09 -17.22
N PRO A 482 2.15 37.66 -17.39
CA PRO A 482 1.99 38.78 -18.29
C PRO A 482 2.97 39.86 -17.82
N GLU A 483 3.82 40.34 -18.73
CA GLU A 483 4.63 41.52 -18.46
C GLU A 483 3.73 42.60 -17.85
N PRO A 484 4.15 43.25 -16.75
CA PRO A 484 3.35 44.30 -16.16
C PRO A 484 3.18 45.42 -17.19
N ILE A 485 1.98 45.51 -17.76
CA ILE A 485 1.54 46.66 -18.53
C ILE A 485 1.61 47.83 -17.56
N ALA A 486 2.53 48.75 -17.83
CA ALA A 486 2.68 50.01 -17.10
C ALA A 486 1.34 50.75 -17.13
N THR A 487 0.63 50.69 -16.01
CA THR A 487 -0.53 51.55 -15.76
C THR A 487 -0.02 52.86 -15.20
N PRO A 488 -0.53 54.00 -15.68
CA PRO A 488 -0.05 55.31 -15.26
C PRO A 488 -0.37 55.55 -13.79
N VAL A 489 0.65 55.98 -13.05
CA VAL A 489 0.59 56.37 -11.64
C VAL A 489 -0.50 57.44 -11.44
N PRO A 490 -1.43 57.28 -10.47
CA PRO A 490 -2.35 58.35 -10.10
C PRO A 490 -1.57 59.42 -9.33
N VAL A 491 -1.62 60.65 -9.83
CA VAL A 491 -1.13 61.84 -9.13
C VAL A 491 -2.05 62.11 -7.93
N LEU A 492 -1.59 61.81 -6.72
CA LEU A 492 -2.22 62.27 -5.47
C LEU A 492 -1.74 63.69 -5.14
N PRO A 493 -2.58 64.52 -4.50
CA PRO A 493 -2.31 65.93 -4.25
C PRO A 493 -1.26 66.12 -3.15
N PRO A 494 -0.58 67.29 -3.10
CA PRO A 494 0.49 67.54 -2.15
C PRO A 494 -0.06 67.54 -0.71
N ALA A 495 0.44 66.60 0.09
CA ALA A 495 0.21 66.56 1.52
C ALA A 495 0.90 67.75 2.18
N GLN A 496 0.14 68.46 3.01
CA GLN A 496 0.61 69.54 3.87
C GLN A 496 1.65 69.01 4.86
N GLU A 497 2.73 69.78 5.03
CA GLU A 497 3.75 69.54 6.03
C GLU A 497 3.14 69.51 7.45
N PRO A 498 3.48 68.51 8.27
CA PRO A 498 3.59 68.70 9.70
C PRO A 498 5.03 69.09 10.03
N VAL A 499 5.18 70.33 10.49
CA VAL A 499 6.34 70.78 11.25
C VAL A 499 6.40 69.96 12.54
N SER A 500 7.56 69.37 12.87
CA SER A 500 8.25 69.42 14.18
C SER A 500 9.21 68.25 14.41
N HIS A 501 10.50 68.56 14.38
CA HIS A 501 11.61 68.00 15.16
C HIS A 501 11.63 66.50 15.52
N SER A 502 12.52 65.75 14.87
CA SER A 502 13.30 64.71 15.56
C SER A 502 14.70 64.66 14.97
N GLU A 503 15.71 64.74 15.84
CA GLU A 503 17.14 64.71 15.52
C GLU A 503 17.49 63.52 14.60
N GLN A 504 17.71 63.79 13.31
CA GLN A 504 18.27 62.82 12.38
C GLN A 504 19.79 62.98 12.38
N ALA A 505 20.47 62.01 12.98
CA ALA A 505 21.93 61.98 13.04
C ALA A 505 22.48 61.11 11.90
N THR A 506 23.58 61.58 11.29
CA THR A 506 24.44 60.77 10.40
C THR A 506 25.38 59.85 11.18
N VAL A 507 25.31 59.89 12.51
CA VAL A 507 26.07 59.05 13.43
C VAL A 507 25.09 58.16 14.18
N THR A 508 25.42 56.88 14.33
CA THR A 508 24.60 55.92 15.05
C THR A 508 24.37 56.37 16.50
N PRO A 509 23.12 56.43 16.99
CA PRO A 509 22.82 56.84 18.36
C PRO A 509 23.54 55.97 19.39
N GLN A 510 23.98 56.57 20.50
CA GLN A 510 24.70 55.84 21.56
C GLN A 510 23.80 54.81 22.25
N VAL A 511 24.19 53.54 22.16
CA VAL A 511 23.58 52.38 22.84
C VAL A 511 24.39 52.05 24.10
N ALA A 512 23.76 51.39 25.07
CA ALA A 512 24.45 50.83 26.24
C ALA A 512 25.66 49.97 25.84
N SER A 513 26.78 50.10 26.57
CA SER A 513 28.00 49.34 26.29
C SER A 513 27.80 47.83 26.50
N GLY A 514 28.25 47.03 25.52
CA GLY A 514 28.15 45.57 25.54
C GLY A 514 26.84 44.99 25.00
N VAL A 515 26.04 45.78 24.30
CA VAL A 515 24.90 45.31 23.48
C VAL A 515 25.37 45.14 22.03
N ALA A 516 25.02 44.01 21.40
CA ALA A 516 25.29 43.79 19.98
C ALA A 516 24.39 44.70 19.12
N VAL A 517 24.98 45.36 18.13
CA VAL A 517 24.28 46.24 17.19
C VAL A 517 24.55 45.73 15.78
N SER A 518 23.48 45.56 15.00
CA SER A 518 23.55 45.04 13.63
C SER A 518 22.62 45.83 12.70
N TYR A 519 22.81 45.67 11.40
CA TYR A 519 22.09 46.39 10.35
C TYR A 519 21.54 45.39 9.34
N LEU A 520 20.32 45.60 8.86
CA LEU A 520 19.86 44.91 7.65
C LEU A 520 20.41 45.62 6.40
N PRO A 521 20.68 44.88 5.31
CA PRO A 521 21.15 45.48 4.06
C PRO A 521 20.16 46.51 3.51
N GLY A 522 20.68 47.61 2.99
CA GLY A 522 19.84 48.66 2.38
C GLY A 522 20.66 49.66 1.57
N MET A 523 20.00 50.71 1.09
CA MET A 523 20.63 51.66 0.17
C MET A 523 21.42 52.75 0.91
N PRO A 524 22.51 53.27 0.32
CA PRO A 524 23.21 54.44 0.85
C PRO A 524 22.26 55.63 1.04
N GLY A 525 22.36 56.35 2.15
CA GLY A 525 21.49 57.50 2.44
C GLY A 525 20.10 57.18 2.98
N GLN A 526 19.75 55.90 3.15
CA GLN A 526 18.42 55.49 3.63
C GLN A 526 18.24 55.75 5.14
N LEU A 527 17.00 55.97 5.57
CA LEU A 527 16.63 56.13 6.97
C LEU A 527 16.42 54.77 7.63
N TYR A 528 17.02 54.55 8.80
CA TYR A 528 16.96 53.32 9.58
C TYR A 528 16.18 53.52 10.88
N LYS A 529 15.34 52.53 11.22
CA LYS A 529 14.56 52.48 12.45
C LYS A 529 15.07 51.40 13.39
N PRO A 530 15.09 51.66 14.71
CA PRO A 530 15.58 50.69 15.68
C PRO A 530 14.53 49.61 15.93
N ALA A 531 14.98 48.37 15.99
CA ALA A 531 14.21 47.22 16.41
C ALA A 531 15.07 46.33 17.31
N LEU A 532 14.43 45.50 18.14
CA LEU A 532 15.12 44.41 18.82
C LEU A 532 14.91 43.12 18.06
N ALA A 533 15.99 42.39 17.82
CA ALA A 533 15.94 41.05 17.25
C ALA A 533 16.43 40.03 18.28
N GLY A 534 15.65 38.97 18.44
CA GLY A 534 15.98 37.81 19.24
C GLY A 534 15.99 36.56 18.38
N PHE A 535 17.10 35.82 18.44
CA PHE A 535 17.24 34.52 17.79
C PHE A 535 17.34 33.46 18.89
N LEU A 536 16.33 32.61 18.98
CA LEU A 536 16.18 31.60 20.01
C LEU A 536 16.18 30.20 19.40
N THR A 537 16.50 29.23 20.23
CA THR A 537 16.29 27.82 19.96
C THR A 537 15.38 27.28 21.05
N VAL A 538 14.25 26.70 20.64
CA VAL A 538 13.26 26.08 21.51
C VAL A 538 13.45 24.57 21.44
N TYR A 539 13.72 23.94 22.58
CA TYR A 539 13.82 22.50 22.70
C TYR A 539 12.52 21.94 23.28
N TYR A 540 11.87 21.03 22.55
CA TYR A 540 10.71 20.29 23.01
C TYR A 540 11.17 18.88 23.42
N GLU A 541 11.30 18.64 24.73
CA GLU A 541 11.68 17.34 25.27
C GLU A 541 10.58 16.73 26.15
N ASP A 542 10.16 15.51 25.82
CA ASP A 542 9.33 14.66 26.70
C ASP A 542 9.89 13.24 26.69
N GLN A 543 10.73 12.93 27.70
CA GLN A 543 11.36 11.61 27.85
C GLN A 543 10.37 10.46 27.98
N LYS A 544 9.18 10.70 28.56
CA LYS A 544 8.17 9.63 28.71
C LYS A 544 7.55 9.26 27.38
N LYS A 545 7.46 10.25 26.48
CA LYS A 545 6.89 10.09 25.13
C LYS A 545 7.97 9.90 24.05
N GLY A 546 9.25 9.95 24.41
CA GLY A 546 10.37 9.84 23.46
C GLY A 546 10.48 11.02 22.49
N ILE A 547 9.95 12.19 22.86
CA ILE A 547 9.89 13.36 21.98
C ILE A 547 11.14 14.21 22.23
N SER A 548 11.87 14.51 21.15
CA SER A 548 13.01 15.42 21.14
C SER A 548 12.98 16.22 19.84
N HIS A 549 12.54 17.48 19.92
CA HIS A 549 12.51 18.38 18.77
C HIS A 549 13.18 19.70 19.08
N THR A 550 13.73 20.34 18.05
CA THR A 550 14.42 21.64 18.15
C THR A 550 13.89 22.57 17.06
N GLU A 551 13.38 23.71 17.48
CA GLU A 551 12.85 24.75 16.59
C GLU A 551 13.71 26.02 16.73
N LYS A 552 14.07 26.64 15.61
CA LYS A 552 14.77 27.93 15.60
C LYS A 552 13.72 29.03 15.42
N VAL A 553 13.71 30.00 16.31
CA VAL A 553 12.71 31.08 16.33
C VAL A 553 13.42 32.42 16.24
N ALA A 554 13.08 33.23 15.24
CA ALA A 554 13.42 34.64 15.18
C ALA A 554 12.21 35.49 15.59
N ARG A 555 12.46 36.52 16.40
CA ARG A 555 11.46 37.52 16.79
C ARG A 555 12.05 38.91 16.65
N LEU A 556 11.33 39.78 15.96
CA LEU A 556 11.68 41.17 15.76
C LEU A 556 10.54 42.06 16.25
N THR A 557 10.86 43.13 16.96
CA THR A 557 9.88 44.12 17.43
C THR A 557 10.44 45.53 17.29
N PRO A 558 9.67 46.53 16.84
CA PRO A 558 10.14 47.90 16.75
C PRO A 558 10.37 48.50 18.14
N LEU A 559 11.41 49.33 18.29
CA LEU A 559 11.63 50.09 19.51
C LEU A 559 10.92 51.44 19.42
N SER A 560 9.97 51.68 20.33
CA SER A 560 9.19 52.91 20.37
C SER A 560 9.75 53.91 21.38
N GLN A 561 9.53 55.21 21.15
CA GLN A 561 9.81 56.26 22.13
C GLN A 561 8.64 56.51 23.11
N GLY A 562 7.61 55.65 23.08
CA GLY A 562 6.41 55.76 23.91
C GLY A 562 6.59 55.19 25.34
N VAL A 563 5.48 55.11 26.09
CA VAL A 563 5.45 54.57 27.46
C VAL A 563 5.88 53.10 27.52
N VAL A 564 5.62 52.34 26.44
CA VAL A 564 6.08 50.97 26.27
C VAL A 564 7.16 50.97 25.18
N ALA A 565 8.42 50.94 25.60
CA ALA A 565 9.55 51.01 24.67
C ALA A 565 9.73 49.75 23.80
N CYS A 566 9.32 48.57 24.31
CA CYS A 566 9.44 47.28 23.65
C CYS A 566 8.19 46.44 23.94
N ASP A 567 7.53 45.91 22.91
CA ASP A 567 6.40 45.00 23.03
C ASP A 567 6.57 43.80 22.08
N TRP A 568 6.91 42.65 22.64
CA TRP A 568 7.12 41.43 21.85
C TRP A 568 5.86 40.89 21.17
N ASN A 569 4.67 41.40 21.50
CA ASN A 569 3.45 41.10 20.76
C ASN A 569 3.33 41.92 19.45
N ASP A 570 4.02 43.05 19.36
CA ASP A 570 4.14 43.85 18.12
C ASP A 570 5.31 43.30 17.30
N GLN A 571 5.06 42.15 16.67
CA GLN A 571 6.06 41.42 15.88
C GLN A 571 6.14 41.99 14.46
N LEU A 572 7.37 42.25 14.00
CA LEU A 572 7.65 42.51 12.58
C LEU A 572 7.76 41.17 11.83
N GLU A 573 6.92 40.98 10.81
CA GLU A 573 6.95 39.83 9.91
C GLU A 573 8.10 39.96 8.91
N LEU A 574 9.33 39.73 9.38
CA LEU A 574 10.54 39.68 8.56
C LEU A 574 11.21 38.31 8.77
N ASP A 575 11.32 37.53 7.70
CA ASP A 575 12.07 36.27 7.69
C ASP A 575 13.55 36.59 7.47
N ILE A 576 14.29 36.75 8.57
CA ILE A 576 15.71 37.10 8.56
C ILE A 576 16.54 36.06 9.30
N SER A 577 17.66 35.67 8.71
CA SER A 577 18.66 34.83 9.35
C SER A 577 19.77 35.65 10.02
N LEU A 578 20.50 35.03 10.95
CA LEU A 578 21.66 35.66 11.58
C LEU A 578 22.75 36.05 10.58
N ASP A 579 22.85 35.32 9.47
CA ASP A 579 23.90 35.51 8.46
C ASP A 579 23.63 36.70 7.53
N GLU A 580 22.40 37.23 7.53
CA GLU A 580 22.00 38.42 6.76
C GLU A 580 22.30 39.74 7.50
N LEU A 581 22.69 39.68 8.77
CA LEU A 581 22.97 40.85 9.58
C LEU A 581 24.39 41.38 9.33
N GLU A 582 24.49 42.65 8.96
CA GLU A 582 25.77 43.34 8.79
C GLU A 582 26.24 43.98 10.10
N SER A 583 27.56 44.02 10.30
CA SER A 583 28.19 44.65 11.48
C SER A 583 28.42 46.14 11.32
N GLU A 584 28.41 46.65 10.08
CA GLU A 584 28.63 48.06 9.75
C GLU A 584 27.40 48.66 9.06
N PRO A 585 27.07 49.93 9.31
CA PRO A 585 25.97 50.58 8.63
C PRO A 585 26.30 50.90 7.17
N PRO A 586 25.30 50.93 6.28
CA PRO A 586 25.50 51.39 4.91
C PRO A 586 25.97 52.84 4.83
N ALA A 587 26.72 53.16 3.76
CA ALA A 587 27.31 54.48 3.57
C ALA A 587 26.25 55.59 3.62
N ASN A 588 26.50 56.65 4.39
CA ASN A 588 25.62 57.81 4.57
C ASN A 588 24.22 57.50 5.16
N ALA A 589 24.01 56.35 5.81
CA ALA A 589 22.72 56.02 6.44
C ALA A 589 22.31 57.06 7.51
N HIS A 590 21.01 57.33 7.59
CA HIS A 590 20.40 58.17 8.62
C HIS A 590 19.71 57.30 9.66
N PHE A 591 19.74 57.70 10.94
CA PHE A 591 19.16 56.92 12.03
C PHE A 591 18.10 57.71 12.78
N SER A 592 17.00 57.05 13.11
CA SER A 592 15.99 57.60 14.04
C SER A 592 16.42 57.45 15.50
N GLY A 593 15.83 58.25 16.40
CA GLY A 593 16.22 58.29 17.80
C GLY A 593 15.83 57.03 18.58
N LEU A 594 16.70 56.61 19.50
CA LEU A 594 16.44 55.50 20.44
C LEU A 594 15.66 55.97 21.68
N PRO A 595 14.82 55.11 22.29
CA PRO A 595 14.22 55.39 23.59
C PRO A 595 15.30 55.53 24.68
N ALA A 596 15.02 56.34 25.71
CA ALA A 596 15.97 56.57 26.82
C ALA A 596 16.39 55.26 27.50
N ASP A 597 15.48 54.29 27.57
CA ASP A 597 15.70 52.97 28.16
C ASP A 597 16.82 52.17 27.44
N ALA A 598 17.01 52.38 26.14
CA ALA A 598 18.04 51.74 25.33
C ALA A 598 19.47 52.25 25.63
N ARG A 599 19.62 53.23 26.54
CA ARG A 599 20.93 53.65 27.06
C ARG A 599 21.38 52.84 28.27
N THR A 600 20.50 51.99 28.82
CA THR A 600 20.79 51.20 30.03
C THR A 600 20.82 49.70 29.75
N LYS A 601 21.84 49.01 30.26
CA LYS A 601 21.97 47.55 30.11
C LYS A 601 20.87 46.76 30.83
N THR A 602 20.29 47.32 31.89
CA THR A 602 19.22 46.71 32.67
C THR A 602 17.95 46.52 31.82
N SER A 603 17.61 47.50 30.97
CA SER A 603 16.45 47.40 30.07
C SER A 603 16.60 46.28 29.05
N PHE A 604 17.77 46.14 28.41
CA PHE A 604 18.04 45.00 27.51
C PHE A 604 17.93 43.64 28.21
N THR A 605 18.38 43.55 29.47
CA THR A 605 18.24 42.31 30.25
C THR A 605 16.77 42.00 30.54
N ALA A 606 15.96 43.02 30.81
CA ALA A 606 14.52 42.88 31.01
C ALA A 606 13.80 42.50 29.71
N TRP A 607 14.13 43.14 28.58
CA TRP A 607 13.56 42.85 27.26
C TRP A 607 13.91 41.45 26.79
N GLN A 608 15.16 40.99 27.00
CA GLN A 608 15.56 39.61 26.69
C GLN A 608 14.81 38.58 27.55
N ARG A 609 14.55 38.87 28.82
CA ARG A 609 13.72 37.99 29.69
C ARG A 609 12.26 37.97 29.25
N ALA A 610 11.72 39.12 28.84
CA ALA A 610 10.37 39.22 28.30
C ALA A 610 10.23 38.44 26.99
N LEU A 611 11.23 38.53 26.10
CA LEU A 611 11.31 37.75 24.87
C LEU A 611 11.23 36.24 25.13
N VAL A 612 12.03 35.74 26.07
CA VAL A 612 12.00 34.31 26.45
C VAL A 612 10.63 33.92 27.00
N ASP A 613 9.99 34.79 27.79
CA ASP A 613 8.65 34.54 28.34
C ASP A 613 7.57 34.51 27.26
N THR A 614 7.63 35.42 26.28
CA THR A 614 6.72 35.45 25.13
C THR A 614 6.89 34.21 24.27
N VAL A 615 8.13 33.91 23.82
CA VAL A 615 8.40 32.72 23.00
C VAL A 615 7.98 31.44 23.73
N TRP A 616 8.29 31.32 25.02
CA TRP A 616 7.85 30.16 25.81
C TRP A 616 6.31 30.00 25.87
N ARG A 617 5.55 31.10 25.94
CA ARG A 617 4.08 31.06 25.96
C ARG A 617 3.49 30.68 24.61
N ASP A 618 4.11 31.16 23.53
CA ASP A 618 3.65 30.93 22.16
C ASP A 618 4.10 29.58 21.61
N SER A 619 5.17 29.00 22.18
CA SER A 619 5.70 27.69 21.78
C SER A 619 4.83 26.54 22.29
N SER A 620 4.13 25.91 21.37
CA SER A 620 3.47 24.62 21.59
C SER A 620 3.60 23.75 20.37
N LEU A 621 3.91 22.48 20.59
CA LEU A 621 4.02 21.48 19.56
C LEU A 621 2.78 20.59 19.59
N GLU A 622 1.97 20.61 18.54
CA GLU A 622 0.81 19.71 18.40
C GLU A 622 1.20 18.46 17.63
N LEU A 623 1.06 17.30 18.26
CA LEU A 623 1.31 16.00 17.65
C LEU A 623 0.07 15.14 17.75
N ARG A 624 -0.07 14.15 16.86
CA ARG A 624 -1.13 13.14 16.98
C ARG A 624 -0.62 11.95 17.76
N GLN A 625 -1.50 11.28 18.50
CA GLN A 625 -1.16 10.14 19.32
C GLN A 625 -2.27 9.09 19.26
N HIS A 626 -1.89 7.83 19.21
CA HIS A 626 -2.78 6.70 19.46
C HIS A 626 -2.39 6.01 20.77
N VAL A 627 -3.13 6.31 21.84
CA VAL A 627 -2.77 5.96 23.22
C VAL A 627 -2.63 4.45 23.44
N LYS A 628 -3.57 3.64 22.91
CA LYS A 628 -3.58 2.18 23.09
C LYS A 628 -2.37 1.48 22.44
N PHE A 629 -1.79 2.08 21.41
CA PHE A 629 -0.62 1.53 20.72
C PHE A 629 0.68 2.25 21.11
N GLY A 630 0.61 3.33 21.88
CA GLY A 630 1.78 4.13 22.25
C GLY A 630 2.45 4.82 21.07
N LEU A 631 1.73 5.00 19.95
CA LEU A 631 2.25 5.65 18.74
C LEU A 631 2.04 7.15 18.82
N ILE A 632 3.05 7.92 18.43
CA ILE A 632 3.01 9.38 18.33
C ILE A 632 3.48 9.76 16.93
N SER A 633 2.85 10.76 16.33
CA SER A 633 3.21 11.23 15.01
C SER A 633 4.53 11.98 15.03
N GLU A 634 5.25 11.94 13.92
CA GLU A 634 6.32 12.92 13.70
C GLU A 634 5.72 14.29 13.36
N LEU A 635 6.57 15.31 13.36
CA LEU A 635 6.17 16.71 13.15
C LEU A 635 5.62 16.96 11.75
N ASP A 636 6.35 16.50 10.75
CA ASP A 636 6.03 16.69 9.33
C ASP A 636 5.34 15.45 8.72
N GLU A 637 4.94 14.49 9.57
CA GLU A 637 4.22 13.31 9.12
C GLU A 637 2.82 13.70 8.62
N SER A 638 2.43 13.24 7.44
CA SER A 638 1.08 13.51 6.95
C SER A 638 0.02 12.73 7.75
N ASP A 639 -1.25 13.19 7.76
CA ASP A 639 -2.37 12.44 8.39
C ASP A 639 -2.45 11.02 7.85
N ARG A 640 -2.35 10.87 6.53
CA ARG A 640 -2.29 9.59 5.84
C ARG A 640 -1.24 8.66 6.41
N ASP A 641 -0.01 9.13 6.57
CA ASP A 641 1.13 8.29 6.95
C ASP A 641 1.00 7.83 8.42
N PHE A 642 0.57 8.74 9.31
CA PHE A 642 0.31 8.39 10.70
C PHE A 642 -0.86 7.40 10.84
N ILE A 643 -1.97 7.62 10.12
CA ILE A 643 -3.12 6.69 10.08
C ILE A 643 -2.68 5.33 9.55
N SER A 644 -1.86 5.28 8.50
CA SER A 644 -1.31 4.04 7.94
C SER A 644 -0.51 3.27 8.98
N ARG A 645 0.36 3.94 9.75
CA ARG A 645 1.11 3.32 10.86
C ARG A 645 0.20 2.78 11.97
N VAL A 646 -0.83 3.54 12.35
CA VAL A 646 -1.81 3.08 13.36
C VAL A 646 -2.56 1.85 12.89
N LYS A 647 -3.04 1.84 11.63
CA LYS A 647 -3.71 0.68 11.03
C LYS A 647 -2.78 -0.53 10.92
N MET A 648 -1.50 -0.32 10.61
CA MET A 648 -0.50 -1.39 10.60
C MET A 648 -0.32 -2.01 11.98
N ALA A 649 -0.11 -1.19 13.02
CA ALA A 649 0.02 -1.68 14.39
C ALA A 649 -1.26 -2.40 14.89
N ALA A 650 -2.44 -1.94 14.46
CA ALA A 650 -3.70 -2.62 14.73
C ALA A 650 -3.75 -4.01 14.09
N ARG A 651 -3.32 -4.14 12.82
CA ARG A 651 -3.24 -5.42 12.11
C ARG A 651 -2.25 -6.38 12.75
N GLU A 652 -1.07 -5.92 13.14
CA GLU A 652 -0.08 -6.78 13.79
C GLU A 652 -0.62 -7.35 15.11
N LYS A 653 -1.21 -6.50 15.96
CA LYS A 653 -1.83 -6.97 17.22
C LYS A 653 -3.00 -7.90 16.98
N ARG A 654 -3.83 -7.60 15.97
CA ARG A 654 -4.94 -8.45 15.54
C ARG A 654 -4.40 -9.83 15.14
N ASP A 655 -3.43 -9.90 14.24
CA ASP A 655 -2.90 -11.15 13.70
C ASP A 655 -2.27 -12.02 14.80
N ILE A 656 -1.56 -11.41 15.76
CA ILE A 656 -1.05 -12.10 16.95
C ILE A 656 -2.20 -12.71 17.78
N GLU A 657 -3.26 -11.94 18.04
CA GLU A 657 -4.40 -12.42 18.82
C GLU A 657 -5.22 -13.49 18.07
N LEU A 658 -5.31 -13.39 16.74
CA LEU A 658 -5.90 -14.43 15.88
C LEU A 658 -5.10 -15.74 15.99
N ASP A 659 -3.78 -15.69 15.89
CA ASP A 659 -2.91 -16.88 16.02
C ASP A 659 -3.07 -17.55 17.39
N GLU A 660 -3.18 -16.77 18.47
CA GLU A 660 -3.42 -17.31 19.82
C GLU A 660 -4.77 -18.03 19.94
N ILE A 661 -5.81 -17.46 19.32
CA ILE A 661 -7.14 -18.06 19.26
C ILE A 661 -7.12 -19.33 18.41
N GLU A 662 -6.57 -19.28 17.20
CA GLU A 662 -6.45 -20.44 16.33
C GLU A 662 -5.69 -21.57 17.02
N ALA A 663 -4.53 -21.30 17.62
CA ALA A 663 -3.76 -22.31 18.37
C ALA A 663 -4.53 -22.91 19.56
N LYS A 664 -5.37 -22.10 20.23
CA LYS A 664 -6.24 -22.55 21.34
C LYS A 664 -7.35 -23.47 20.84
N TYR A 665 -7.99 -23.14 19.72
CA TYR A 665 -9.11 -23.92 19.18
C TYR A 665 -8.63 -25.15 18.40
N GLU A 666 -7.49 -25.08 17.70
CA GLU A 666 -6.88 -26.20 16.97
C GLU A 666 -6.60 -27.39 17.89
N LYS A 667 -6.01 -27.13 19.05
CA LYS A 667 -5.76 -28.17 20.07
C LYS A 667 -7.04 -28.87 20.51
N LYS A 668 -8.16 -28.13 20.60
CA LYS A 668 -9.47 -28.69 20.96
C LYS A 668 -10.11 -29.42 19.78
N ARG A 669 -9.93 -28.90 18.56
CA ARG A 669 -10.41 -29.50 17.31
C ARG A 669 -9.79 -30.87 17.10
N LEU A 670 -8.46 -30.97 17.13
CA LEU A 670 -7.74 -32.25 17.01
C LEU A 670 -8.20 -33.28 18.05
N ALA A 671 -8.41 -32.84 19.29
CA ALA A 671 -8.92 -33.71 20.35
C ALA A 671 -10.37 -34.18 20.12
N LEU A 672 -11.22 -33.36 19.48
CA LEU A 672 -12.57 -33.74 19.09
C LEU A 672 -12.59 -34.61 17.83
N GLU A 673 -11.76 -34.32 16.82
CA GLU A 673 -11.60 -35.16 15.61
C GLU A 673 -11.19 -36.58 15.97
N GLU A 674 -10.20 -36.73 16.87
CA GLU A 674 -9.79 -38.06 17.35
C GLU A 674 -10.95 -38.78 18.07
N ARG A 675 -11.83 -38.03 18.76
CA ARG A 675 -13.03 -38.59 19.40
C ARG A 675 -14.13 -38.94 18.40
N ILE A 676 -14.29 -38.17 17.33
CA ILE A 676 -15.22 -38.45 16.22
C ILE A 676 -14.76 -39.72 15.52
N ALA A 677 -13.50 -39.80 15.10
CA ALA A 677 -12.94 -41.00 14.44
C ALA A 677 -13.14 -42.26 15.30
N LYS A 678 -12.90 -42.18 16.61
CA LYS A 678 -13.18 -43.29 17.56
C LYS A 678 -14.66 -43.61 17.71
N ALA A 679 -15.54 -42.62 17.60
CA ALA A 679 -16.99 -42.80 17.67
C ALA A 679 -17.53 -43.46 16.40
N GLU A 680 -17.08 -43.01 15.23
CA GLU A 680 -17.37 -43.60 13.91
C GLU A 680 -16.91 -45.06 13.85
N GLU A 681 -15.66 -45.35 14.22
CA GLU A 681 -15.15 -46.73 14.26
C GLU A 681 -16.01 -47.63 15.18
N ARG A 682 -16.48 -47.08 16.31
CA ARG A 682 -17.36 -47.79 17.23
C ARG A 682 -18.73 -48.06 16.60
N VAL A 683 -19.31 -47.09 15.92
CA VAL A 683 -20.60 -47.20 15.22
C VAL A 683 -20.50 -48.26 14.13
N ASP A 684 -19.45 -48.22 13.32
CA ASP A 684 -19.18 -49.20 12.27
C ASP A 684 -19.01 -50.61 12.83
N ARG A 685 -18.26 -50.74 13.94
CA ARG A 685 -18.10 -52.03 14.63
C ARG A 685 -19.42 -52.57 15.16
N VAL A 686 -20.26 -51.74 15.79
CA VAL A 686 -21.57 -52.18 16.32
C VAL A 686 -22.53 -52.52 15.18
N LYS A 687 -22.53 -51.76 14.08
CA LYS A 687 -23.31 -52.05 12.86
C LYS A 687 -22.85 -53.35 12.20
N GLY A 688 -21.54 -53.61 12.14
CA GLY A 688 -20.94 -54.86 11.66
C GLY A 688 -21.38 -56.07 12.48
N GLN A 689 -21.25 -56.00 13.81
CA GLN A 689 -21.69 -57.07 14.73
C GLN A 689 -23.20 -57.35 14.64
N ALA A 690 -24.02 -56.33 14.39
CA ALA A 690 -25.46 -56.49 14.19
C ALA A 690 -25.80 -57.16 12.85
N LYS A 691 -25.01 -56.92 11.78
CA LYS A 691 -25.14 -57.63 10.50
C LYS A 691 -24.77 -59.11 10.64
N ASP A 692 -23.66 -59.41 11.32
CA ASP A 692 -23.20 -60.78 11.57
C ASP A 692 -24.17 -61.57 12.47
N SER A 693 -24.73 -60.90 13.50
CA SER A 693 -25.79 -61.47 14.34
C SER A 693 -27.05 -61.81 13.55
N LYS A 694 -27.45 -60.99 12.56
CA LYS A 694 -28.60 -61.29 11.69
C LYS A 694 -28.31 -62.48 10.77
N LEU A 695 -27.09 -62.59 10.24
CA LEU A 695 -26.64 -63.73 9.44
C LEU A 695 -26.64 -65.05 10.24
N GLN A 696 -26.12 -65.06 11.47
CA GLN A 696 -26.17 -66.24 12.34
C GLN A 696 -27.60 -66.63 12.76
N THR A 697 -28.49 -65.66 12.92
CA THR A 697 -29.91 -65.94 13.23
C THR A 697 -30.64 -66.52 12.02
N ALA A 698 -30.30 -66.09 10.80
CA ALA A 698 -30.83 -66.65 9.55
C ALA A 698 -30.36 -68.09 9.30
N ILE A 699 -29.15 -68.45 9.73
CA ILE A 699 -28.61 -69.82 9.62
C ILE A 699 -29.35 -70.80 10.56
N SER A 700 -29.91 -70.32 11.68
CA SER A 700 -30.69 -71.15 12.61
C SER A 700 -32.14 -71.44 12.16
N PHE A 701 -32.59 -70.84 11.05
CA PHE A 701 -33.90 -71.12 10.42
C PHE A 701 -33.82 -72.04 9.18
N GLY A 702 -32.62 -72.52 8.84
CA GLY A 702 -32.36 -73.34 7.65
C GLY A 702 -32.59 -74.85 7.82
N ALA A 703 -33.52 -75.30 8.66
CA ALA A 703 -33.79 -76.75 8.84
C ALA A 703 -35.28 -77.12 9.11
N ALA A 704 -36.25 -76.30 8.72
CA ALA A 704 -37.67 -76.65 8.91
C ALA A 704 -38.66 -76.07 7.88
N ALA A 705 -38.26 -75.98 6.60
CA ALA A 705 -39.16 -75.43 5.58
C ALA A 705 -39.14 -76.17 4.23
N LEU A 706 -39.10 -77.51 4.24
CA LEU A 706 -39.50 -78.33 3.09
C LEU A 706 -40.25 -79.57 3.59
N GLY A 707 -41.58 -79.46 3.67
CA GLY A 707 -42.46 -80.57 4.00
C GLY A 707 -43.92 -80.15 4.16
N ALA A 708 -44.75 -80.60 3.22
CA ALA A 708 -46.21 -80.74 3.30
C ALA A 708 -47.11 -79.49 3.16
N VAL A 709 -47.36 -79.11 1.90
CA VAL A 709 -48.73 -78.73 1.48
C VAL A 709 -49.37 -80.00 0.91
N LEU A 710 -50.04 -80.77 1.77
CA LEU A 710 -51.03 -81.81 1.41
C LEU A 710 -51.66 -82.40 2.68
N GLY A 711 -52.98 -82.25 2.82
CA GLY A 711 -53.84 -83.26 3.46
C GLY A 711 -54.06 -83.20 4.99
N LYS A 712 -55.31 -82.89 5.35
CA LYS A 712 -56.04 -83.20 6.61
C LYS A 712 -55.48 -84.35 7.47
N SER A 713 -55.27 -84.12 8.78
CA SER A 713 -56.09 -84.66 9.89
C SER A 713 -55.41 -84.54 11.27
N LEU A 714 -56.23 -84.10 12.25
CA LEU A 714 -56.31 -84.48 13.68
C LEU A 714 -55.05 -84.74 14.55
N ILE A 715 -54.83 -83.80 15.47
CA ILE A 715 -54.72 -83.93 16.96
C ILE A 715 -54.04 -85.17 17.56
N SER A 716 -52.98 -84.94 18.37
CA SER A 716 -52.86 -85.42 19.77
C SER A 716 -51.57 -84.89 20.43
N GLN A 717 -51.65 -83.79 21.18
CA GLN A 717 -51.43 -83.72 22.64
C GLN A 717 -50.35 -84.65 23.24
N SER A 718 -49.11 -84.14 23.30
CA SER A 718 -48.29 -84.21 24.52
C SER A 718 -47.37 -82.99 24.59
N THR A 719 -47.89 -81.91 25.16
CA THR A 719 -47.18 -80.66 25.42
C THR A 719 -47.12 -80.46 26.93
N VAL A 720 -45.91 -80.36 27.47
CA VAL A 720 -45.45 -79.45 28.55
C VAL A 720 -44.04 -79.91 28.89
N TYR A 721 -43.03 -79.30 28.27
CA TYR A 721 -41.66 -79.10 28.77
C TYR A 721 -40.86 -78.45 27.63
N LYS A 722 -40.93 -77.11 27.54
CA LYS A 722 -39.94 -76.19 26.92
C LYS A 722 -40.57 -74.79 26.73
N SER A 723 -40.88 -74.13 27.83
CA SER A 723 -41.34 -72.73 27.88
C SER A 723 -40.21 -71.74 28.27
N ALA A 724 -38.93 -72.04 27.99
CA ALA A 724 -37.81 -71.20 28.47
C ALA A 724 -36.92 -70.56 27.39
N THR A 725 -37.13 -70.81 26.09
CA THR A 725 -36.16 -70.39 25.05
C THR A 725 -36.62 -69.23 24.17
N ALA A 726 -37.93 -68.92 24.13
CA ALA A 726 -38.47 -67.86 23.27
C ALA A 726 -38.37 -66.43 23.89
N ALA A 727 -38.18 -66.31 25.21
CA ALA A 727 -38.03 -65.01 25.88
C ALA A 727 -36.59 -64.44 25.81
N LYS A 728 -35.57 -65.27 25.51
CA LYS A 728 -34.16 -64.85 25.45
C LYS A 728 -33.71 -64.33 24.09
N SER A 729 -34.37 -64.69 22.99
CA SER A 729 -34.03 -64.23 21.64
C SER A 729 -34.55 -62.83 21.35
N ALA A 730 -35.77 -62.50 21.77
CA ALA A 730 -36.34 -61.14 21.64
C ALA A 730 -35.54 -60.09 22.47
N SER A 731 -35.04 -60.47 23.65
CA SER A 731 -34.18 -59.63 24.51
C SER A 731 -32.82 -59.30 23.87
N ARG A 732 -32.26 -60.18 23.03
CA ARG A 732 -30.97 -59.96 22.36
C ARG A 732 -31.09 -59.01 21.16
N THR A 733 -32.16 -59.12 20.38
CA THR A 733 -32.41 -58.25 19.22
C THR A 733 -32.79 -56.82 19.64
N GLN A 734 -33.50 -56.65 20.76
CA GLN A 734 -33.80 -55.33 21.32
C GLN A 734 -32.56 -54.68 21.96
N LYS A 735 -31.63 -55.47 22.52
CA LYS A 735 -30.32 -54.99 22.99
C LYS A 735 -29.38 -54.56 21.84
N SER A 736 -29.40 -55.25 20.69
CA SER A 736 -28.55 -54.87 19.54
C SER A 736 -29.01 -53.57 18.87
N VAL A 737 -30.32 -53.34 18.74
CA VAL A 737 -30.86 -52.06 18.22
C VAL A 737 -30.59 -50.92 19.20
N GLY A 738 -30.76 -51.15 20.51
CA GLY A 738 -30.43 -50.15 21.54
C GLY A 738 -28.93 -49.83 21.63
N ASN A 739 -28.04 -50.77 21.28
CA ASN A 739 -26.60 -50.53 21.26
C ASN A 739 -26.16 -49.70 20.03
N ILE A 740 -26.82 -49.87 18.87
CA ILE A 740 -26.60 -49.03 17.69
C ILE A 740 -27.04 -47.60 18.02
N GLY A 741 -28.26 -47.41 18.53
CA GLY A 741 -28.77 -46.07 18.87
C GLY A 741 -27.91 -45.33 19.90
N ARG A 742 -27.37 -46.01 20.92
CA ARG A 742 -26.44 -45.38 21.88
C ARG A 742 -25.08 -45.02 21.27
N ALA A 743 -24.60 -45.80 20.30
CA ALA A 743 -23.35 -45.51 19.60
C ALA A 743 -23.52 -44.30 18.67
N GLU A 744 -24.64 -44.24 17.93
CA GLU A 744 -25.02 -43.10 17.09
C GLU A 744 -25.26 -41.84 17.94
N GLU A 745 -26.03 -41.89 19.04
CA GLU A 745 -26.16 -40.74 19.95
C GLU A 745 -24.82 -40.29 20.57
N SER A 746 -23.85 -41.20 20.71
CA SER A 746 -22.52 -40.84 21.20
C SER A 746 -21.71 -40.14 20.13
N GLN A 747 -21.85 -40.54 18.86
CA GLN A 747 -21.25 -39.88 17.70
C GLN A 747 -21.87 -38.48 17.54
N ASP A 748 -23.20 -38.38 17.50
CA ASP A 748 -23.95 -37.13 17.38
C ASP A 748 -23.55 -36.12 18.47
N ARG A 749 -23.33 -36.58 19.71
CA ARG A 749 -22.88 -35.72 20.81
C ARG A 749 -21.49 -35.14 20.60
N VAL A 750 -20.57 -35.90 20.02
CA VAL A 750 -19.21 -35.41 19.75
C VAL A 750 -19.21 -34.50 18.53
N GLU A 751 -20.01 -34.81 17.51
CA GLU A 751 -20.23 -33.93 16.34
C GLU A 751 -20.86 -32.59 16.77
N GLN A 752 -21.87 -32.60 17.65
CA GLN A 752 -22.43 -31.38 18.23
C GLN A 752 -21.39 -30.58 19.03
N GLN A 753 -20.49 -31.26 19.75
CA GLN A 753 -19.37 -30.59 20.43
C GLN A 753 -18.43 -29.91 19.44
N MET A 754 -18.19 -30.52 18.27
CA MET A 754 -17.40 -29.92 17.20
C MET A 754 -18.08 -28.67 16.64
N THR A 755 -19.37 -28.77 16.29
CA THR A 755 -20.13 -27.62 15.76
C THR A 755 -20.18 -26.45 16.76
N LEU A 756 -20.35 -26.74 18.06
CA LEU A 756 -20.29 -25.71 19.10
C LEU A 756 -18.90 -25.09 19.23
N LEU A 757 -17.84 -25.91 19.15
CA LEU A 757 -16.46 -25.42 19.20
C LEU A 757 -16.16 -24.49 18.03
N GLU A 758 -16.59 -24.84 16.82
CA GLU A 758 -16.45 -24.01 15.61
C GLU A 758 -17.22 -22.69 15.73
N ALA A 759 -18.44 -22.73 16.29
CA ALA A 759 -19.24 -21.54 16.54
C ALA A 759 -18.60 -20.61 17.58
N ASP A 760 -18.05 -21.16 18.67
CA ASP A 760 -17.33 -20.42 19.70
C ASP A 760 -16.05 -19.79 19.13
N MET A 761 -15.28 -20.54 18.35
CA MET A 761 -14.10 -20.02 17.65
C MET A 761 -14.48 -18.85 16.76
N LYS A 762 -15.53 -18.99 15.96
CA LYS A 762 -16.02 -17.92 15.09
C LYS A 762 -16.39 -16.66 15.87
N LYS A 763 -17.06 -16.82 17.01
CA LYS A 763 -17.46 -15.70 17.87
C LYS A 763 -16.24 -14.98 18.45
N ASP A 764 -15.24 -15.73 18.92
CA ASP A 764 -13.99 -15.17 19.43
C ASP A 764 -13.22 -14.42 18.33
N LEU A 765 -13.11 -15.00 17.13
CA LEU A 765 -12.48 -14.35 15.97
C LEU A 765 -13.20 -13.04 15.58
N GLN A 766 -14.53 -13.03 15.55
CA GLN A 766 -15.31 -11.81 15.28
C GLN A 766 -15.08 -10.73 16.35
N ALA A 767 -15.02 -11.10 17.62
CA ALA A 767 -14.78 -10.16 18.71
C ALA A 767 -13.38 -9.54 18.68
N VAL A 768 -12.37 -10.23 18.14
CA VAL A 768 -11.06 -9.64 17.83
C VAL A 768 -11.20 -8.67 16.67
N SER A 769 -11.89 -9.06 15.61
CA SER A 769 -12.09 -8.24 14.41
C SER A 769 -12.69 -6.87 14.73
N ASP A 770 -13.82 -6.86 15.42
CA ASP A 770 -14.57 -5.65 15.76
C ASP A 770 -13.74 -4.70 16.65
N ARG A 771 -12.77 -5.20 17.42
CA ARG A 771 -11.93 -4.39 18.32
C ARG A 771 -10.88 -3.55 17.59
N TYR A 772 -10.41 -3.99 16.42
CA TYR A 772 -9.31 -3.34 15.71
C TYR A 772 -9.76 -2.62 14.43
N GLU A 773 -11.00 -2.81 13.98
CA GLU A 773 -11.56 -2.19 12.77
C GLU A 773 -11.60 -0.65 12.86
N THR A 774 -11.92 -0.10 14.03
CA THR A 774 -12.01 1.35 14.27
C THR A 774 -10.79 1.94 14.97
N ALA A 775 -9.62 1.27 14.93
CA ALA A 775 -8.43 1.73 15.65
C ALA A 775 -7.97 3.15 15.21
N ALA A 776 -8.24 3.53 13.96
CA ALA A 776 -7.92 4.88 13.48
C ALA A 776 -8.78 5.98 14.13
N ASP A 777 -9.95 5.65 14.67
CA ASP A 777 -10.87 6.62 15.28
C ASP A 777 -10.41 7.04 16.68
N ASP A 778 -9.49 6.29 17.30
CA ASP A 778 -8.92 6.53 18.63
C ASP A 778 -7.68 7.46 18.58
N ILE A 779 -7.41 8.12 17.45
CA ILE A 779 -6.33 9.10 17.31
C ILE A 779 -6.74 10.41 17.99
N VAL A 780 -5.89 10.91 18.89
CA VAL A 780 -6.09 12.16 19.63
C VAL A 780 -4.93 13.13 19.40
N THR A 781 -5.21 14.43 19.45
CA THR A 781 -4.17 15.47 19.45
C THR A 781 -3.58 15.64 20.83
N THR A 782 -2.26 15.56 20.93
CA THR A 782 -1.45 15.74 22.13
C THR A 782 -0.54 16.95 21.94
N THR A 783 -0.69 17.94 22.81
CA THR A 783 0.18 19.12 22.84
C THR A 783 1.38 18.88 23.75
N VAL A 784 2.57 19.23 23.27
CA VAL A 784 3.83 19.27 24.03
C VAL A 784 4.27 20.72 24.16
N ARG A 785 4.53 21.17 25.39
CA ARG A 785 5.02 22.51 25.67
C ARG A 785 6.44 22.44 26.20
N PRO A 786 7.35 23.33 25.76
CA PRO A 786 8.71 23.38 26.28
C PRO A 786 8.69 23.90 27.72
N LEU A 787 9.69 23.54 28.51
CA LEU A 787 9.92 24.23 29.79
C LEU A 787 10.60 25.56 29.50
N LYS A 788 10.44 26.53 30.40
CA LYS A 788 11.07 27.86 30.22
C LYS A 788 12.60 27.80 30.11
N ARG A 789 13.23 26.78 30.71
CA ARG A 789 14.69 26.53 30.61
C ARG A 789 15.11 25.99 29.24
N ASP A 790 14.18 25.47 28.46
CA ASP A 790 14.39 24.86 27.16
C ASP A 790 14.28 25.90 26.02
N VAL A 791 14.00 27.16 26.36
CA VAL A 791 14.04 28.30 25.43
C VAL A 791 15.38 29.01 25.59
N VAL A 792 16.30 28.75 24.66
CA VAL A 792 17.68 29.22 24.72
C VAL A 792 17.90 30.36 23.73
N VAL A 793 18.24 31.54 24.23
CA VAL A 793 18.62 32.68 23.38
C VAL A 793 20.03 32.44 22.82
N LYS A 794 20.15 32.39 21.49
CA LYS A 794 21.43 32.28 20.78
C LYS A 794 22.06 33.64 20.52
N ALA A 795 21.23 34.59 20.10
CA ALA A 795 21.64 35.97 19.86
C ALA A 795 20.51 36.93 20.23
N PHE A 796 20.89 38.10 20.72
CA PHE A 796 19.98 39.18 21.05
C PHE A 796 20.68 40.50 20.73
N ALA A 797 20.10 41.27 19.82
CA ALA A 797 20.75 42.46 19.28
C ALA A 797 19.75 43.59 19.04
N LEU A 798 20.27 44.80 19.08
CA LEU A 798 19.61 45.95 18.47
C LEU A 798 19.86 45.88 16.96
N VAL A 799 18.80 45.83 16.17
CA VAL A 799 18.88 45.79 14.71
C VAL A 799 18.30 47.08 14.15
N TRP A 800 19.04 47.71 13.24
CA TRP A 800 18.57 48.84 12.47
C TRP A 800 17.96 48.35 11.17
N LEU A 801 16.68 48.67 10.96
CA LEU A 801 15.89 48.25 9.81
C LEU A 801 15.77 49.41 8.81
N PRO A 802 16.05 49.20 7.51
CA PRO A 802 15.83 50.22 6.49
C PRO A 802 14.33 50.55 6.40
N GLN A 803 13.98 51.83 6.37
CA GLN A 803 12.63 52.28 6.13
C GLN A 803 12.31 52.15 4.64
N SER A 804 11.28 51.38 4.32
CA SER A 804 10.74 51.18 2.97
C SER A 804 10.28 52.48 2.31
#